data_AF-A0A8J4Y364-F1
#
_entry.id   AF-A0A8J4Y364-F1
#
_cell.length_a   1.000
_cell.length_b   1.000
_cell.length_c   1.000
_cell.angle_alpha   90.00
_cell.angle_beta   90.00
_cell.angle_gamma   90.00
#
_symmetry.space_group_name_H-M   'P 1'
#
loop_
_entity.id
_entity.type
_entity.pdbx_description
1 polymer ?
#
loop_
_entity_poly.entity_id
_entity_poly.type
_entity_poly.pdbx_seq_one_letter_code
_entity_poly.pdbx_strand_id
1 'polypeptide(L)'
;MGMVVVVVVAVVVVVVVAVVMVVVVVVVIVVVVVVVVVVVVVVMVVVVVVAVVVVVVVVVVVVVVVMVVVVMLSVSLDGLYTKKGTTAGPFSHLSSSRLHLGGADVPALLPGAETRSNFVGCMRKVEYVADSVRLDLIRTARQGSPLLHVKGKVDYMCLEVEAGEPVSFTTQESYLDGPENGVIKFTRPDAFLHRQDTGIPVDAYGTSHPRYLQVSFSPSHVSPILLQVLPSWEASHQGSVSFKLRTTESDGLLMYNSGPLAAQGDFFAMELLEGHLYLHLNLGSGSRRVKATNRRIDDGWWHEVTLNRDAQAGRITVDEGANDFTTQGDSHMLNLVGALYIGGVSSGVEVPPEVWSGRLGLGYVGCMRDLVINGVASDLASYAKKQDSGSIMNFCHSDGGSCSSNPCMHSGSCREGWGRFICDCSLTAFVGPTCGKDAATLSFDGSQYVRMFSDQDSNTQAEDITFRFRTNRPVGLFLSTTSTLSSDRLELHCRPGNSGSPSSWETKTREEALSVKVILAFLVNIEMECIVIITPETQNVVHVGNGLNDQQWHSVRLVRRATQVSLQVDNETPTLDHTMGRHSILQYRDIHVGMVGNDSNVHASPPASGSPGPIPPSLARCRVCTSTGSMSLRWPALDT
;
A
#
# COMPACT_ATOMS: atom_id res chain seq x y z
N MET A 1 -71.00 110.15 68.69
CA MET A 1 -70.42 108.84 69.10
C MET A 1 -70.41 107.77 68.00
N GLY A 2 -71.32 107.76 67.01
CA GLY A 2 -71.39 106.68 65.99
C GLY A 2 -70.21 106.57 64.99
N MET A 3 -69.59 107.68 64.58
CA MET A 3 -68.51 107.67 63.57
C MET A 3 -67.19 107.07 64.09
N VAL A 4 -66.92 107.21 65.40
CA VAL A 4 -65.71 106.63 66.04
C VAL A 4 -65.81 105.10 66.11
N VAL A 5 -67.00 104.55 66.35
CA VAL A 5 -67.22 103.10 66.42
C VAL A 5 -67.04 102.43 65.05
N VAL A 6 -67.50 103.07 63.97
CA VAL A 6 -67.34 102.54 62.59
C VAL A 6 -65.87 102.51 62.16
N VAL A 7 -65.10 103.55 62.50
CA VAL A 7 -63.65 103.59 62.20
C VAL A 7 -62.89 102.55 63.01
N VAL A 8 -63.20 102.38 64.30
CA VAL A 8 -62.56 101.36 65.15
C VAL A 8 -62.86 99.95 64.65
N VAL A 9 -64.11 99.65 64.28
CA VAL A 9 -64.49 98.34 63.73
C VAL A 9 -63.82 98.08 62.37
N ALA A 10 -63.75 99.08 61.49
CA ALA A 10 -63.06 98.95 60.20
C ALA A 10 -61.55 98.70 60.37
N VAL A 11 -60.90 99.41 61.29
CA VAL A 11 -59.48 99.19 61.62
C VAL A 11 -59.26 97.79 62.21
N VAL A 12 -60.13 97.34 63.11
CA VAL A 12 -60.05 95.97 63.67
C VAL A 12 -60.24 94.92 62.60
N VAL A 13 -61.20 95.08 61.68
CA VAL A 13 -61.40 94.12 60.56
C VAL A 13 -60.20 94.09 59.62
N VAL A 14 -59.63 95.25 59.27
CA VAL A 14 -58.42 95.32 58.42
C VAL A 14 -57.22 94.65 59.11
N VAL A 15 -57.04 94.89 60.42
CA VAL A 15 -55.98 94.24 61.21
C VAL A 15 -56.20 92.73 61.29
N VAL A 16 -57.43 92.26 61.53
CA VAL A 16 -57.74 90.83 61.57
C VAL A 16 -57.52 90.17 60.20
N VAL A 17 -57.95 90.80 59.10
CA VAL A 17 -57.72 90.28 57.74
C VAL A 17 -56.23 90.25 57.40
N ALA A 18 -55.46 91.28 57.79
CA ALA A 18 -54.02 91.31 57.62
C ALA A 18 -53.33 90.20 58.43
N VAL A 19 -53.74 89.97 59.68
CA VAL A 19 -53.22 88.88 60.52
C VAL A 19 -53.56 87.51 59.92
N VAL A 20 -54.79 87.30 59.46
CA VAL A 20 -55.21 86.06 58.80
C VAL A 20 -54.42 85.82 57.51
N MET A 21 -54.20 86.85 56.70
CA MET A 21 -53.37 86.76 55.49
C MET A 21 -51.92 86.39 55.82
N VAL A 22 -51.33 87.00 56.85
CA VAL A 22 -49.97 86.65 57.31
C VAL A 22 -49.92 85.20 57.79
N VAL A 23 -50.91 84.73 58.56
CA VAL A 23 -51.00 83.34 59.00
C VAL A 23 -51.13 82.38 57.81
N VAL A 24 -51.97 82.69 56.81
CA VAL A 24 -52.11 81.87 55.60
C VAL A 24 -50.81 81.81 54.82
N VAL A 25 -50.12 82.94 54.63
CA VAL A 25 -48.82 82.98 53.94
C VAL A 25 -47.77 82.16 54.70
N VAL A 26 -47.71 82.27 56.04
CA VAL A 26 -46.80 81.47 56.87
C VAL A 26 -47.12 79.98 56.76
N VAL A 27 -48.40 79.59 56.80
CA VAL A 27 -48.81 78.18 56.64
C VAL A 27 -48.44 77.66 55.25
N VAL A 28 -48.67 78.44 54.17
CA VAL A 28 -48.28 78.04 52.81
C VAL A 28 -46.76 77.87 52.70
N ILE A 29 -45.97 78.79 53.26
CA ILE A 29 -44.50 78.67 53.28
C ILE A 29 -44.08 77.41 54.05
N VAL A 30 -44.66 77.14 55.21
CA VAL A 30 -44.35 75.93 56.00
C VAL A 30 -44.70 74.66 55.21
N VAL A 31 -45.86 74.62 54.55
CA VAL A 31 -46.26 73.47 53.72
C VAL A 31 -45.30 73.29 52.54
N VAL A 32 -44.93 74.37 51.84
CA VAL A 32 -43.96 74.32 50.73
C VAL A 32 -42.60 73.82 51.23
N VAL A 33 -42.12 74.32 52.36
CA VAL A 33 -40.84 73.87 52.96
C VAL A 33 -40.92 72.39 53.31
N VAL A 34 -42.01 71.94 53.93
CA VAL A 34 -42.21 70.51 54.27
C VAL A 34 -42.23 69.66 53.01
N VAL A 35 -42.95 70.06 51.96
CA VAL A 35 -42.98 69.33 50.68
C VAL A 35 -41.60 69.26 50.05
N VAL A 36 -40.85 70.38 50.03
CA VAL A 36 -39.48 70.40 49.49
C VAL A 36 -38.57 69.48 50.30
N VAL A 37 -38.65 69.50 51.63
CA VAL A 37 -37.87 68.60 52.49
C VAL A 37 -38.22 67.14 52.21
N VAL A 38 -39.50 66.80 52.09
CA VAL A 38 -39.94 65.44 51.77
C VAL A 38 -39.42 65.00 50.40
N VAL A 39 -39.50 65.86 49.37
CA VAL A 39 -38.97 65.55 48.04
C VAL A 39 -37.47 65.32 48.08
N VAL A 40 -36.70 66.17 48.79
CA VAL A 40 -35.25 66.01 48.94
C VAL A 40 -34.91 64.70 49.65
N VAL A 41 -35.65 64.33 50.70
CA VAL A 41 -35.45 63.07 51.42
C VAL A 41 -35.76 61.88 50.51
N VAL A 42 -36.85 61.90 49.74
CA VAL A 42 -37.20 60.83 48.80
C VAL A 42 -36.12 60.68 47.73
N VAL A 43 -35.63 61.78 47.14
CA VAL A 43 -34.57 61.75 46.14
C VAL A 43 -33.28 61.18 46.74
N MET A 44 -32.89 61.61 47.95
CA MET A 44 -31.74 61.04 48.68
C MET A 44 -31.88 59.53 48.88
N VAL A 45 -33.06 59.05 49.32
CA VAL A 45 -33.32 57.62 49.51
C VAL A 45 -33.20 56.85 48.19
N VAL A 46 -33.78 57.38 47.10
CA VAL A 46 -33.68 56.75 45.78
C VAL A 46 -32.23 56.67 45.31
N VAL A 47 -31.44 57.74 45.47
CA VAL A 47 -30.02 57.76 45.10
C VAL A 47 -29.23 56.72 45.90
N VAL A 48 -29.47 56.62 47.21
CA VAL A 48 -28.81 55.62 48.06
C VAL A 48 -29.20 54.19 47.65
N VAL A 49 -30.48 53.92 47.39
CA VAL A 49 -30.95 52.60 46.95
C VAL A 49 -30.31 52.22 45.61
N VAL A 50 -30.29 53.14 44.64
CA VAL A 50 -29.65 52.90 43.34
C VAL A 50 -28.16 52.63 43.51
N ALA A 51 -27.46 53.40 44.35
CA ALA A 51 -26.04 53.19 44.63
C ALA A 51 -25.78 51.80 45.25
N VAL A 52 -26.60 51.38 46.22
CA VAL A 52 -26.49 50.05 46.84
C VAL A 52 -26.71 48.94 45.82
N VAL A 53 -27.74 49.05 44.97
CA VAL A 53 -28.03 48.05 43.92
C VAL A 53 -26.86 47.94 42.94
N VAL A 54 -26.28 49.06 42.50
CA VAL A 54 -25.11 49.07 41.61
C VAL A 54 -23.92 48.38 42.26
N VAL A 55 -23.63 48.67 43.54
CA VAL A 55 -22.53 48.02 44.26
C VAL A 55 -22.77 46.51 44.37
N VAL A 56 -23.99 46.08 44.72
CA VAL A 56 -24.32 44.65 44.81
C VAL A 56 -24.14 43.95 43.47
N VAL A 57 -24.63 44.52 42.37
CA VAL A 57 -24.48 43.93 41.02
C VAL A 57 -23.00 43.83 40.64
N VAL A 58 -22.20 44.88 40.87
CA VAL A 58 -20.76 44.87 40.58
C VAL A 58 -20.07 43.78 41.41
N VAL A 59 -20.36 43.66 42.70
CA VAL A 59 -19.79 42.62 43.56
C VAL A 59 -20.18 41.23 43.07
N VAL A 60 -21.45 41.00 42.70
CA VAL A 60 -21.89 39.71 42.16
C VAL A 60 -21.18 39.38 40.86
N VAL A 61 -21.06 40.33 39.93
CA VAL A 61 -20.35 40.13 38.66
C VAL A 61 -18.87 39.82 38.91
N VAL A 62 -18.21 40.58 39.79
CA VAL A 62 -16.80 40.34 40.14
C VAL A 62 -16.63 38.97 40.79
N VAL A 63 -17.49 38.59 41.74
CA VAL A 63 -17.42 37.27 42.39
C VAL A 63 -17.67 36.15 41.37
N VAL A 64 -18.66 36.28 40.48
CA VAL A 64 -18.95 35.27 39.44
C VAL A 64 -17.81 35.15 38.43
N VAL A 65 -17.21 36.26 38.00
CA VAL A 65 -16.08 36.27 37.06
C VAL A 65 -14.80 35.74 37.72
N VAL A 66 -14.57 36.05 39.00
CA VAL A 66 -13.40 35.57 39.76
C VAL A 66 -13.56 34.10 40.20
N MET A 67 -14.79 33.61 40.39
CA MET A 67 -15.06 32.20 40.71
C MET A 67 -15.03 31.25 39.50
N VAL A 68 -14.70 31.73 38.29
CA VAL A 68 -14.36 30.84 37.18
C VAL A 68 -13.05 30.14 37.57
N VAL A 69 -13.17 28.92 38.10
CA VAL A 69 -12.07 28.07 38.54
C VAL A 69 -11.18 27.79 37.32
N VAL A 70 -10.08 28.53 37.20
CA VAL A 70 -9.09 28.27 36.15
C VAL A 70 -8.31 27.03 36.54
N VAL A 71 -8.59 25.92 35.86
CA VAL A 71 -7.84 24.67 36.03
C VAL A 71 -6.46 24.87 35.43
N MET A 72 -5.43 24.81 36.28
CA MET A 72 -4.04 24.89 35.86
C MET A 72 -3.47 23.50 35.61
N LEU A 73 -2.86 23.31 34.46
CA LEU A 73 -2.12 22.12 34.07
C LEU A 73 -0.62 22.43 34.08
N SER A 74 0.18 21.49 34.56
CA SER A 74 1.64 21.57 34.51
C SER A 74 2.21 20.23 34.13
N VAL A 75 3.03 20.19 33.08
CA VAL A 75 3.76 19.01 32.64
C VAL A 75 5.26 19.33 32.75
N SER A 76 6.01 18.44 33.39
CA SER A 76 7.46 18.57 33.56
C SER A 76 8.20 17.36 33.00
N LEU A 77 9.16 17.60 32.11
CA LEU A 77 10.10 16.59 31.64
C LEU A 77 11.42 16.74 32.40
N ASP A 78 11.87 15.67 33.05
CA ASP A 78 13.10 15.57 33.84
C ASP A 78 13.31 16.65 34.92
N GLY A 79 12.23 17.34 35.30
CA GLY A 79 12.28 18.50 36.20
C GLY A 79 12.93 19.76 35.59
N LEU A 80 13.37 19.70 34.33
CA LEU A 80 14.05 20.81 33.64
C LEU A 80 13.08 21.59 32.75
N TYR A 81 12.26 20.88 31.98
CA TYR A 81 11.34 21.49 31.03
C TYR A 81 9.93 21.45 31.59
N THR A 82 9.45 22.60 32.07
CA THR A 82 8.08 22.71 32.59
C THR A 82 7.22 23.56 31.66
N LYS A 83 6.11 23.00 31.19
CA LYS A 83 5.09 23.71 30.42
C LYS A 83 3.81 23.79 31.25
N LYS A 84 3.25 24.99 31.35
CA LYS A 84 1.97 25.23 32.04
C LYS A 84 0.89 25.58 31.02
N GLY A 85 -0.35 25.23 31.33
CA GLY A 85 -1.51 25.51 30.49
C GLY A 85 -2.80 25.53 31.31
N THR A 86 -3.91 25.77 30.64
CA THR A 86 -5.25 25.77 31.24
C THR A 86 -6.21 24.96 30.39
N THR A 87 -7.18 24.30 31.00
CA THR A 87 -8.27 23.66 30.24
C THR A 87 -9.25 24.70 29.73
N ALA A 88 -9.92 24.39 28.61
CA ALA A 88 -11.02 25.21 28.12
C ALA A 88 -12.33 24.87 28.84
N GLY A 89 -13.11 25.88 29.19
CA GLY A 89 -14.42 25.72 29.82
C GLY A 89 -14.39 25.65 31.36
N PRO A 90 -15.57 25.50 32.00
CA PRO A 90 -15.72 25.62 33.44
C PRO A 90 -15.53 24.31 34.21
N PHE A 91 -15.25 23.19 33.53
CA PHE A 91 -15.18 21.87 34.16
C PHE A 91 -13.83 21.64 34.83
N SER A 92 -13.85 21.31 36.12
CA SER A 92 -12.66 21.06 36.96
C SER A 92 -12.51 19.60 37.44
N HIS A 93 -13.52 18.75 37.20
CA HIS A 93 -13.51 17.35 37.62
C HIS A 93 -13.18 16.41 36.46
N LEU A 94 -12.28 15.46 36.71
CA LEU A 94 -11.99 14.35 35.79
C LEU A 94 -12.74 13.09 36.26
N SER A 95 -13.60 12.55 35.40
CA SER A 95 -14.27 11.27 35.62
C SER A 95 -13.72 10.25 34.62
N SER A 96 -13.16 9.15 35.12
CA SER A 96 -12.72 8.03 34.29
C SER A 96 -12.99 6.70 34.97
N SER A 97 -13.51 5.73 34.22
CA SER A 97 -13.75 4.36 34.67
C SER A 97 -12.61 3.40 34.36
N ARG A 98 -11.66 3.79 33.50
CA ARG A 98 -10.55 2.95 33.04
C ARG A 98 -9.26 3.76 32.96
N LEU A 99 -8.16 3.10 33.26
CA LEU A 99 -6.81 3.65 33.10
C LEU A 99 -6.00 2.66 32.26
N HIS A 100 -5.41 3.17 31.19
CA HIS A 100 -4.57 2.40 30.26
C HIS A 100 -3.11 2.75 30.51
N LEU A 101 -2.24 1.75 30.56
CA LEU A 101 -0.80 1.92 30.74
C LEU A 101 -0.06 1.17 29.64
N GLY A 102 0.87 1.86 28.97
CA GLY A 102 1.67 1.29 27.89
C GLY A 102 0.91 1.03 26.59
N GLY A 103 -0.42 0.96 26.61
CA GLY A 103 -1.19 0.72 25.40
C GLY A 103 -2.66 0.44 25.66
N ALA A 104 -3.38 0.18 24.57
CA ALA A 104 -4.77 -0.28 24.57
C ALA A 104 -4.97 -1.31 23.46
N ASP A 105 -6.13 -1.97 23.45
CA ASP A 105 -6.47 -2.93 22.39
C ASP A 105 -6.47 -2.29 21.01
N VAL A 106 -6.97 -1.06 20.92
CA VAL A 106 -6.91 -0.22 19.72
C VAL A 106 -6.62 1.22 20.16
N PRO A 107 -5.34 1.66 20.21
CA PRO A 107 -4.97 2.98 20.72
C PRO A 107 -5.63 4.13 19.97
N ALA A 108 -5.88 3.96 18.67
CA ALA A 108 -6.53 4.94 17.82
C ALA A 108 -7.99 5.27 18.21
N LEU A 109 -8.66 4.42 19.00
CA LEU A 109 -10.02 4.67 19.49
C LEU A 109 -10.08 5.49 20.78
N LEU A 110 -8.93 5.76 21.41
CA LEU A 110 -8.90 6.54 22.64
C LEU A 110 -9.22 8.02 22.35
N PRO A 111 -10.26 8.60 22.98
CA PRO A 111 -10.63 10.00 22.74
C PRO A 111 -9.46 10.95 23.02
N GLY A 112 -9.08 11.76 22.03
CA GLY A 112 -7.99 12.73 22.16
C GLY A 112 -6.58 12.13 22.09
N ALA A 113 -6.43 10.84 21.78
CA ALA A 113 -5.11 10.25 21.56
C ALA A 113 -4.51 10.73 20.23
N GLU A 114 -3.34 11.38 20.31
CA GLU A 114 -2.54 11.73 19.12
C GLU A 114 -1.75 10.52 18.61
N THR A 115 -1.32 9.62 19.51
CA THR A 115 -0.53 8.43 19.20
C THR A 115 -1.42 7.22 18.94
N ARG A 116 -1.14 6.46 17.87
CA ARG A 116 -1.95 5.30 17.43
C ARG A 116 -1.27 3.95 17.60
N SER A 117 -0.08 3.94 18.18
CA SER A 117 0.70 2.74 18.50
C SER A 117 0.75 2.49 20.01
N ASN A 118 0.90 1.23 20.39
CA ASN A 118 1.25 0.88 21.76
C ASN A 118 2.70 1.27 22.04
N PHE A 119 3.00 1.58 23.29
CA PHE A 119 4.35 1.92 23.72
C PHE A 119 5.28 0.71 23.61
N VAL A 120 6.43 0.91 22.99
CA VAL A 120 7.51 -0.06 22.87
C VAL A 120 8.71 0.49 23.63
N GLY A 121 9.09 -0.17 24.72
CA GLY A 121 10.14 0.31 25.61
C GLY A 121 9.91 -0.11 27.06
N CYS A 122 10.68 0.49 27.98
CA CYS A 122 10.56 0.24 29.41
C CYS A 122 9.92 1.44 30.13
N MET A 123 8.94 1.17 31.00
CA MET A 123 8.42 2.14 31.96
C MET A 123 8.82 1.75 33.38
N ARG A 124 9.11 2.74 34.24
CA ARG A 124 9.39 2.51 35.67
C ARG A 124 8.76 3.61 36.51
N LYS A 125 8.39 3.27 37.75
CA LYS A 125 7.82 4.20 38.75
C LYS A 125 6.59 4.97 38.23
N VAL A 126 5.61 4.24 37.68
CA VAL A 126 4.37 4.85 37.19
C VAL A 126 3.37 4.93 38.34
N GLU A 127 3.13 6.16 38.81
CA GLU A 127 2.21 6.45 39.91
C GLU A 127 1.03 7.31 39.44
N TYR A 128 -0.17 6.94 39.86
CA TYR A 128 -1.38 7.76 39.71
C TYR A 128 -1.86 8.21 41.08
N VAL A 129 -1.90 9.52 41.31
CA VAL A 129 -2.26 10.13 42.60
C VAL A 129 -3.41 11.11 42.39
N ALA A 130 -4.49 10.93 43.14
CA ALA A 130 -5.66 11.79 43.23
C ALA A 130 -6.11 11.90 44.70
N ASP A 131 -7.08 12.78 44.98
CA ASP A 131 -7.50 13.15 46.35
C ASP A 131 -7.76 11.97 47.29
N SER A 132 -8.30 10.86 46.77
CA SER A 132 -8.65 9.66 47.55
C SER A 132 -7.88 8.40 47.14
N VAL A 133 -6.98 8.48 46.17
CA VAL A 133 -6.36 7.30 45.54
C VAL A 133 -4.89 7.55 45.24
N ARG A 134 -4.02 6.64 45.66
CA ARG A 134 -2.63 6.56 45.23
C ARG A 134 -2.33 5.14 44.76
N LEU A 135 -2.01 4.99 43.48
CA LEU A 135 -1.76 3.70 42.84
C LEU A 135 -0.36 3.68 42.24
N ASP A 136 0.47 2.74 42.69
CA ASP A 136 1.69 2.32 42.00
C ASP A 136 1.31 1.25 40.98
N LEU A 137 1.12 1.65 39.73
CA LEU A 137 0.50 0.80 38.71
C LEU A 137 1.36 -0.44 38.39
N ILE A 138 2.68 -0.27 38.35
CA ILE A 138 3.61 -1.37 38.01
C ILE A 138 3.69 -2.36 39.16
N ARG A 139 3.80 -1.89 40.41
CA ARG A 139 3.83 -2.78 41.58
C ARG A 139 2.52 -3.54 41.73
N THR A 140 1.40 -2.85 41.52
CA THR A 140 0.06 -3.44 41.65
C THR A 140 -0.18 -4.49 40.54
N ALA A 141 0.32 -4.26 39.33
CA ALA A 141 0.29 -5.24 38.24
C ALA A 141 1.14 -6.48 38.56
N ARG A 142 2.36 -6.29 39.08
CA ARG A 142 3.25 -7.40 39.49
C ARG A 142 2.66 -8.28 40.59
N GLN A 143 1.85 -7.69 41.46
CA GLN A 143 1.16 -8.40 42.54
C GLN A 143 -0.10 -9.15 42.07
N GLY A 144 -0.51 -9.01 40.81
CA GLY A 144 -1.69 -9.68 40.27
C GLY A 144 -3.01 -9.20 40.88
N SER A 145 -3.09 -7.91 41.23
CA SER A 145 -4.31 -7.34 41.80
C SER A 145 -5.51 -7.48 40.87
N PRO A 146 -6.71 -7.82 41.37
CA PRO A 146 -7.92 -7.92 40.56
C PRO A 146 -8.40 -6.57 40.00
N LEU A 147 -7.84 -5.46 40.49
CA LEU A 147 -8.13 -4.11 39.99
C LEU A 147 -7.44 -3.80 38.65
N LEU A 148 -6.51 -4.65 38.21
CA LEU A 148 -5.76 -4.48 36.97
C LEU A 148 -5.94 -5.69 36.06
N HIS A 149 -6.05 -5.43 34.77
CA HIS A 149 -6.07 -6.45 33.74
C HIS A 149 -4.78 -6.34 32.90
N VAL A 150 -3.90 -7.33 33.02
CA VAL A 150 -2.66 -7.39 32.23
C VAL A 150 -2.92 -8.23 30.98
N LYS A 151 -2.74 -7.63 29.81
CA LYS A 151 -2.87 -8.31 28.51
C LYS A 151 -1.49 -8.63 27.95
N GLY A 152 -1.27 -9.89 27.57
CA GLY A 152 0.00 -10.39 27.04
C GLY A 152 1.00 -10.81 28.13
N LYS A 153 2.19 -11.24 27.69
CA LYS A 153 3.30 -11.58 28.59
C LYS A 153 4.09 -10.31 28.90
N VAL A 154 3.98 -9.82 30.14
CA VAL A 154 4.72 -8.64 30.60
C VAL A 154 5.89 -9.08 31.48
N ASP A 155 7.11 -8.77 31.05
CA ASP A 155 8.32 -8.99 31.84
C ASP A 155 8.58 -7.77 32.75
N TYR A 156 8.74 -8.00 34.06
CA TYR A 156 8.95 -6.93 35.06
C TYR A 156 10.43 -6.55 35.21
N MET A 157 11.19 -6.67 34.13
CA MET A 157 12.59 -6.30 34.01
C MET A 157 12.76 -5.54 32.69
N CYS A 158 13.58 -4.49 32.69
CA CYS A 158 13.87 -3.79 31.45
C CYS A 158 14.92 -4.58 30.66
N LEU A 159 14.48 -5.25 29.61
CA LEU A 159 15.35 -5.73 28.55
C LEU A 159 15.59 -4.55 27.60
N GLU A 160 16.81 -4.40 27.08
CA GLU A 160 17.04 -3.41 26.01
C GLU A 160 16.09 -3.73 24.86
N VAL A 161 15.14 -2.82 24.62
CA VAL A 161 14.23 -2.93 23.48
C VAL A 161 14.99 -2.38 22.29
N GLU A 162 15.73 -3.25 21.61
CA GLU A 162 16.32 -2.90 20.33
C GLU A 162 15.18 -2.50 19.39
N ALA A 163 15.29 -1.33 18.75
CA ALA A 163 14.41 -0.97 17.64
C ALA A 163 14.40 -2.16 16.67
N GLY A 164 13.22 -2.63 16.26
CA GLY A 164 13.09 -3.91 15.54
C GLY A 164 14.15 -4.02 14.47
N GLU A 165 15.02 -5.03 14.59
CA GLU A 165 16.17 -5.19 13.69
C GLU A 165 15.66 -5.13 12.24
N PRO A 166 16.22 -4.26 11.39
CA PRO A 166 15.74 -4.15 10.03
C PRO A 166 16.07 -5.43 9.26
N VAL A 167 15.11 -5.88 8.48
CA VAL A 167 15.32 -6.93 7.48
C VAL A 167 15.56 -6.31 6.12
N SER A 168 16.37 -6.96 5.29
CA SER A 168 16.63 -6.55 3.92
C SER A 168 16.22 -7.66 2.96
N PHE A 169 15.31 -7.33 2.04
CA PHE A 169 14.90 -8.18 0.92
C PHE A 169 15.90 -7.95 -0.20
N THR A 170 16.58 -9.01 -0.66
CA THR A 170 17.74 -8.89 -1.56
C THR A 170 17.42 -9.22 -3.02
N THR A 171 16.30 -9.89 -3.27
CA THR A 171 15.83 -10.27 -4.61
C THR A 171 14.33 -10.02 -4.75
N GLN A 172 13.84 -9.88 -5.99
CA GLN A 172 12.40 -9.69 -6.26
C GLN A 172 11.55 -10.94 -5.93
N GLU A 173 12.19 -12.08 -5.68
CA GLU A 173 11.55 -13.32 -5.25
C GLU A 173 11.55 -13.46 -3.71
N SER A 174 12.16 -12.52 -2.99
CA SER A 174 12.22 -12.54 -1.52
C SER A 174 10.85 -12.22 -0.93
N TYR A 175 10.34 -13.06 -0.05
CA TYR A 175 9.11 -12.79 0.69
C TYR A 175 9.14 -13.42 2.08
N LEU A 176 8.43 -12.81 3.03
CA LEU A 176 8.02 -13.43 4.28
C LEU A 176 6.56 -13.82 4.18
N ASP A 177 6.24 -15.05 4.57
CA ASP A 177 4.88 -15.51 4.75
C ASP A 177 4.71 -16.20 6.11
N GLY A 178 3.50 -16.12 6.66
CA GLY A 178 3.07 -17.00 7.74
C GLY A 178 2.71 -18.38 7.17
N PRO A 179 2.93 -19.50 7.90
CA PRO A 179 2.56 -20.81 7.39
C PRO A 179 1.05 -20.92 7.13
N GLU A 180 0.69 -21.40 5.93
CA GLU A 180 -0.55 -22.11 5.73
C GLU A 180 -0.43 -23.50 6.39
N ASN A 181 -1.17 -23.73 7.47
CA ASN A 181 -1.49 -25.07 7.98
C ASN A 181 -0.33 -26.09 8.08
N GLY A 182 0.84 -25.67 8.55
CA GLY A 182 1.93 -26.60 8.91
C GLY A 182 2.63 -27.30 7.74
N VAL A 183 2.48 -26.81 6.50
CA VAL A 183 3.23 -27.34 5.35
C VAL A 183 4.46 -26.47 5.10
N ILE A 184 5.65 -26.99 5.43
CA ILE A 184 6.92 -26.40 5.04
C ILE A 184 7.10 -26.62 3.53
N LYS A 185 7.00 -25.55 2.73
CA LYS A 185 7.39 -25.58 1.32
C LYS A 185 8.85 -25.17 1.19
N PHE A 186 9.72 -26.12 0.85
CA PHE A 186 11.08 -25.79 0.43
C PHE A 186 11.05 -25.32 -1.03
N THR A 187 11.17 -24.03 -1.26
CA THR A 187 11.40 -23.46 -2.60
C THR A 187 12.90 -23.30 -2.84
N ARG A 188 13.52 -24.32 -3.45
CA ARG A 188 14.71 -24.12 -4.30
C ARG A 188 14.39 -24.70 -5.68
N PRO A 189 14.30 -23.87 -6.74
CA PRO A 189 14.13 -24.39 -8.10
C PRO A 189 15.40 -25.08 -8.65
N ASP A 190 16.56 -24.95 -7.99
CA ASP A 190 17.87 -25.21 -8.63
C ASP A 190 18.66 -26.39 -8.03
N ALA A 191 18.05 -27.26 -7.23
CA ALA A 191 18.73 -28.46 -6.76
C ALA A 191 18.60 -29.58 -7.82
N PHE A 192 19.43 -29.52 -8.87
CA PHE A 192 19.75 -30.69 -9.69
C PHE A 192 20.39 -31.74 -8.79
N LEU A 193 19.57 -32.64 -8.23
CA LEU A 193 20.06 -33.87 -7.61
C LEU A 193 20.62 -34.75 -8.73
N HIS A 194 21.95 -34.91 -8.73
CA HIS A 194 22.62 -35.96 -9.49
C HIS A 194 21.96 -37.31 -9.17
N ARG A 195 21.29 -37.87 -10.18
CA ARG A 195 20.75 -39.23 -10.15
C ARG A 195 21.94 -40.20 -10.16
N GLN A 196 22.30 -40.77 -9.01
CA GLN A 196 23.08 -42.00 -8.95
C GLN A 196 22.12 -43.19 -9.10
N ASP A 197 22.52 -44.11 -9.97
CA ASP A 197 21.80 -45.32 -10.34
C ASP A 197 21.36 -46.16 -9.12
N THR A 198 20.05 -46.31 -8.94
CA THR A 198 19.48 -47.45 -8.23
C THR A 198 18.42 -48.08 -9.12
N GLY A 199 18.70 -49.29 -9.61
CA GLY A 199 17.81 -50.07 -10.45
C GLY A 199 16.46 -50.34 -9.78
N ILE A 200 15.39 -50.07 -10.52
CA ILE A 200 14.01 -50.44 -10.19
C ILE A 200 13.46 -51.26 -11.38
N PRO A 201 12.71 -52.35 -11.16
CA PRO A 201 12.17 -53.16 -12.25
C PRO A 201 11.15 -52.39 -13.08
N VAL A 202 11.16 -52.64 -14.39
CA VAL A 202 10.28 -51.99 -15.37
C VAL A 202 9.03 -52.84 -15.57
N ASP A 203 7.85 -52.28 -15.35
CA ASP A 203 6.59 -52.92 -15.72
C ASP A 203 6.36 -52.77 -17.24
N ALA A 204 5.61 -53.71 -17.85
CA ALA A 204 5.51 -53.93 -19.30
C ALA A 204 4.84 -52.81 -20.15
N TYR A 205 4.64 -51.61 -19.60
CA TYR A 205 4.16 -50.42 -20.33
C TYR A 205 4.95 -49.20 -19.84
N GLY A 206 6.11 -48.95 -20.46
CA GLY A 206 7.09 -47.94 -20.05
C GLY A 206 6.58 -46.50 -19.96
N THR A 207 5.95 -46.13 -18.85
CA THR A 207 5.56 -44.75 -18.51
C THR A 207 6.20 -44.33 -17.20
N SER A 208 7.21 -43.45 -17.28
CA SER A 208 7.81 -42.81 -16.11
C SER A 208 6.93 -41.65 -15.63
N HIS A 209 6.17 -41.86 -14.56
CA HIS A 209 5.52 -40.77 -13.84
C HIS A 209 6.52 -40.19 -12.82
N PRO A 210 6.77 -38.86 -12.77
CA PRO A 210 7.47 -38.27 -11.65
C PRO A 210 6.58 -38.41 -10.41
N ARG A 211 6.87 -39.40 -9.55
CA ARG A 211 6.30 -39.41 -8.20
C ARG A 211 6.97 -38.28 -7.43
N TYR A 212 6.24 -37.19 -7.21
CA TYR A 212 6.56 -36.25 -6.14
C TYR A 212 6.64 -37.07 -4.84
N LEU A 213 7.79 -37.04 -4.18
CA LEU A 213 7.94 -37.64 -2.87
C LEU A 213 7.14 -36.79 -1.88
N GLN A 214 5.85 -37.09 -1.73
CA GLN A 214 5.00 -36.46 -0.75
C GLN A 214 5.40 -37.03 0.63
N VAL A 215 6.30 -36.33 1.32
CA VAL A 215 6.67 -36.66 2.70
C VAL A 215 5.51 -36.24 3.60
N SER A 216 4.55 -37.15 3.78
CA SER A 216 3.47 -36.98 4.75
C SER A 216 3.99 -37.32 6.15
N PHE A 217 4.22 -36.33 7.00
CA PHE A 217 4.50 -36.56 8.41
C PHE A 217 3.22 -37.06 9.10
N SER A 218 3.30 -38.23 9.74
CA SER A 218 2.23 -38.73 10.62
C SER A 218 2.09 -37.80 11.84
N PRO A 219 0.87 -37.45 12.31
CA PRO A 219 0.66 -36.33 13.24
C PRO A 219 1.11 -36.59 14.68
N SER A 220 1.86 -37.66 14.96
CA SER A 220 1.97 -38.17 16.33
C SER A 220 3.23 -37.73 17.10
N HIS A 221 4.23 -37.10 16.49
CA HIS A 221 5.50 -36.79 17.20
C HIS A 221 6.19 -35.48 16.79
N VAL A 222 5.44 -34.44 16.41
CA VAL A 222 6.01 -33.09 16.27
C VAL A 222 5.72 -32.33 17.56
N SER A 223 6.75 -32.15 18.40
CA SER A 223 6.69 -31.24 19.53
C SER A 223 6.20 -29.87 19.05
N PRO A 224 5.31 -29.19 19.80
CA PRO A 224 4.83 -27.87 19.42
C PRO A 224 5.96 -26.86 19.66
N ILE A 225 6.91 -26.80 18.74
CA ILE A 225 7.73 -25.60 18.58
C ILE A 225 6.72 -24.54 18.14
N LEU A 226 6.51 -23.56 19.01
CA LEU A 226 5.69 -22.38 18.79
C LEU A 226 6.18 -21.68 17.52
N LEU A 227 5.69 -22.11 16.35
CA LEU A 227 5.86 -21.42 15.08
C LEU A 227 5.17 -20.08 15.27
N GLN A 228 6.00 -19.07 15.48
CA GLN A 228 5.54 -17.69 15.48
C GLN A 228 5.19 -17.41 14.02
N VAL A 229 3.91 -17.17 13.77
CA VAL A 229 3.31 -16.94 12.46
C VAL A 229 3.14 -15.44 12.28
N LEU A 230 3.52 -14.88 11.12
CA LEU A 230 3.11 -13.52 10.77
C LEU A 230 1.59 -13.50 10.73
N PRO A 231 0.91 -12.79 11.66
CA PRO A 231 -0.53 -12.87 11.75
C PRO A 231 -1.16 -12.29 10.48
N SER A 232 -2.27 -12.88 10.04
CA SER A 232 -3.16 -12.23 9.09
C SER A 232 -3.52 -10.83 9.60
N TRP A 233 -3.77 -9.88 8.69
CA TRP A 233 -4.26 -8.58 9.13
C TRP A 233 -5.73 -8.71 9.55
N GLU A 234 -5.96 -9.00 10.83
CA GLU A 234 -7.30 -9.10 11.42
C GLU A 234 -7.96 -7.72 11.50
N ALA A 235 -8.46 -7.25 10.37
CA ALA A 235 -9.01 -5.91 10.22
C ALA A 235 -10.40 -5.97 9.61
N SER A 236 -11.34 -6.73 10.17
CA SER A 236 -12.67 -6.88 9.58
C SER A 236 -13.38 -5.54 9.45
N HIS A 237 -13.55 -4.79 10.55
CA HIS A 237 -14.21 -3.47 10.54
C HIS A 237 -13.21 -2.32 10.61
N GLN A 238 -12.19 -2.45 11.44
CA GLN A 238 -11.15 -1.44 11.64
C GLN A 238 -9.79 -2.12 11.65
N GLY A 239 -8.76 -1.42 11.18
CA GLY A 239 -7.39 -1.92 11.28
C GLY A 239 -6.35 -0.85 11.08
N SER A 240 -5.14 -1.12 11.56
CA SER A 240 -3.97 -0.28 11.32
C SER A 240 -2.75 -1.11 10.94
N VAL A 241 -1.89 -0.55 10.08
CA VAL A 241 -0.58 -1.10 9.73
C VAL A 241 0.41 0.07 9.71
N SER A 242 1.52 -0.03 10.42
CA SER A 242 2.63 0.91 10.30
C SER A 242 3.96 0.18 10.12
N PHE A 243 4.84 0.72 9.29
CA PHE A 243 6.17 0.17 9.05
C PHE A 243 7.08 1.25 8.48
N LYS A 244 8.39 1.01 8.51
CA LYS A 244 9.38 1.84 7.81
C LYS A 244 10.01 1.07 6.67
N LEU A 245 10.22 1.75 5.55
CA LEU A 245 10.86 1.18 4.36
C LEU A 245 12.02 2.06 3.88
N ARG A 246 12.98 1.45 3.18
CA ARG A 246 14.12 2.14 2.57
C ARG A 246 14.58 1.42 1.31
N THR A 247 14.56 2.08 0.16
CA THR A 247 14.99 1.48 -1.12
C THR A 247 15.41 2.54 -2.14
N THR A 248 16.07 2.10 -3.21
CA THR A 248 16.29 2.84 -4.46
C THR A 248 15.60 2.19 -5.67
N GLU A 249 14.83 1.13 -5.44
CA GLU A 249 14.07 0.42 -6.47
C GLU A 249 12.70 1.08 -6.61
N SER A 250 12.34 1.42 -7.85
CA SER A 250 11.13 2.18 -8.16
C SER A 250 9.84 1.36 -8.07
N ASP A 251 9.94 0.03 -8.19
CA ASP A 251 8.80 -0.86 -8.31
C ASP A 251 8.99 -2.08 -7.41
N GLY A 252 7.92 -2.50 -6.73
CA GLY A 252 7.98 -3.69 -5.88
C GLY A 252 6.76 -3.87 -4.98
N LEU A 253 6.29 -5.12 -4.86
CA LEU A 253 5.20 -5.50 -3.96
C LEU A 253 5.70 -5.49 -2.50
N LEU A 254 5.14 -4.62 -1.67
CA LEU A 254 5.54 -4.48 -0.26
C LEU A 254 4.78 -5.44 0.63
N MET A 255 3.46 -5.51 0.49
CA MET A 255 2.59 -6.36 1.30
C MET A 255 1.40 -6.83 0.49
N TYR A 256 0.95 -8.06 0.73
CA TYR A 256 -0.25 -8.62 0.11
C TYR A 256 -0.95 -9.59 1.07
N ASN A 257 -2.28 -9.48 1.17
CA ASN A 257 -3.09 -10.47 1.86
C ASN A 257 -4.42 -10.63 1.12
N SER A 258 -4.80 -11.87 0.84
CA SER A 258 -6.00 -12.24 0.09
C SER A 258 -7.18 -12.52 1.01
N GLY A 259 -8.38 -12.30 0.50
CA GLY A 259 -9.63 -12.78 1.07
C GLY A 259 -10.01 -14.16 0.53
N PRO A 260 -11.05 -14.80 1.12
CA PRO A 260 -11.54 -16.08 0.63
C PRO A 260 -12.01 -15.96 -0.82
N LEU A 261 -11.80 -17.01 -1.61
CA LEU A 261 -12.31 -17.11 -2.99
C LEU A 261 -13.84 -16.88 -3.08
N ALA A 262 -14.57 -17.21 -2.01
CA ALA A 262 -16.02 -17.01 -1.90
C ALA A 262 -16.44 -15.55 -1.57
N ALA A 263 -15.50 -14.69 -1.15
CA ALA A 263 -15.78 -13.35 -0.62
C ALA A 263 -15.60 -12.24 -1.66
N GLN A 264 -16.05 -12.46 -2.91
CA GLN A 264 -16.07 -11.42 -3.97
C GLN A 264 -14.71 -10.71 -4.20
N GLY A 265 -13.61 -11.40 -3.86
CA GLY A 265 -12.25 -10.91 -4.06
C GLY A 265 -11.79 -9.84 -3.08
N ASP A 266 -12.20 -9.88 -1.80
CA ASP A 266 -11.58 -9.07 -0.74
C ASP A 266 -10.06 -9.19 -0.81
N PHE A 267 -9.33 -8.07 -0.74
CA PHE A 267 -7.87 -8.11 -0.62
C PHE A 267 -7.31 -6.78 -0.11
N PHE A 268 -6.08 -6.86 0.37
CA PHE A 268 -5.25 -5.72 0.73
C PHE A 268 -3.88 -5.86 0.06
N ALA A 269 -3.37 -4.78 -0.52
CA ALA A 269 -2.00 -4.73 -0.99
C ALA A 269 -1.38 -3.33 -0.87
N MET A 270 -0.06 -3.30 -0.71
CA MET A 270 0.74 -2.09 -0.88
C MET A 270 1.88 -2.38 -1.85
N GLU A 271 2.10 -1.46 -2.79
CA GLU A 271 3.17 -1.59 -3.79
C GLU A 271 3.85 -0.24 -4.06
N LEU A 272 5.12 -0.31 -4.46
CA LEU A 272 5.81 0.80 -5.10
C LEU A 272 5.60 0.71 -6.61
N LEU A 273 5.26 1.84 -7.22
CA LEU A 273 5.22 2.02 -8.66
C LEU A 273 5.88 3.34 -9.04
N GLU A 274 6.90 3.29 -9.90
CA GLU A 274 7.66 4.48 -10.33
C GLU A 274 8.17 5.35 -9.15
N GLY A 275 8.51 4.71 -8.03
CA GLY A 275 8.98 5.34 -6.79
C GLY A 275 7.88 5.90 -5.90
N HIS A 276 6.60 5.78 -6.25
CA HIS A 276 5.48 6.23 -5.43
C HIS A 276 4.81 5.06 -4.72
N LEU A 277 4.31 5.28 -3.51
CA LEU A 277 3.57 4.28 -2.76
C LEU A 277 2.10 4.25 -3.18
N TYR A 278 1.57 3.06 -3.44
CA TYR A 278 0.17 2.81 -3.73
C TYR A 278 -0.43 1.82 -2.73
N LEU A 279 -1.66 2.11 -2.31
CA LEU A 279 -2.52 1.25 -1.50
C LEU A 279 -3.65 0.71 -2.36
N HIS A 280 -3.92 -0.59 -2.24
CA HIS A 280 -5.00 -1.29 -2.92
C HIS A 280 -5.88 -2.00 -1.89
N LEU A 281 -7.19 -1.80 -2.00
CA LEU A 281 -8.19 -2.38 -1.11
C LEU A 281 -9.41 -2.81 -1.93
N ASN A 282 -9.87 -4.03 -1.74
CA ASN A 282 -11.21 -4.46 -2.15
C ASN A 282 -11.94 -4.99 -0.90
N LEU A 283 -13.13 -4.45 -0.65
CA LEU A 283 -14.02 -4.86 0.45
C LEU A 283 -15.21 -5.71 -0.07
N GLY A 284 -15.18 -6.11 -1.34
CA GLY A 284 -16.23 -6.90 -2.01
C GLY A 284 -17.08 -6.09 -2.99
N SER A 285 -16.98 -4.76 -2.96
CA SER A 285 -17.68 -3.83 -3.87
C SER A 285 -16.77 -3.24 -4.97
N GLY A 286 -15.61 -3.86 -5.22
CA GLY A 286 -14.64 -3.43 -6.22
C GLY A 286 -13.37 -2.84 -5.62
N SER A 287 -12.29 -2.89 -6.40
CA SER A 287 -10.96 -2.45 -5.97
C SER A 287 -10.81 -0.92 -5.98
N ARG A 288 -10.18 -0.39 -4.92
CA ARG A 288 -9.79 1.00 -4.77
C ARG A 288 -8.28 1.11 -4.73
N ARG A 289 -7.72 1.83 -5.71
CA ARG A 289 -6.31 2.23 -5.73
C ARG A 289 -6.13 3.66 -5.21
N VAL A 290 -5.23 3.85 -4.25
CA VAL A 290 -4.91 5.15 -3.63
C VAL A 290 -3.43 5.43 -3.78
N LYS A 291 -3.07 6.53 -4.47
CA LYS A 291 -1.69 7.02 -4.50
C LYS A 291 -1.39 7.69 -3.16
N ALA A 292 -0.53 7.08 -2.35
CA ALA A 292 -0.27 7.51 -0.99
C ALA A 292 0.76 8.65 -0.90
N THR A 293 1.60 8.83 -1.93
CA THR A 293 2.65 9.85 -1.96
C THR A 293 2.56 10.74 -3.20
N ASN A 294 2.85 12.03 -3.04
CA ASN A 294 3.05 12.96 -4.16
C ASN A 294 4.51 13.03 -4.62
N ARG A 295 5.44 12.69 -3.73
CA ARG A 295 6.86 12.57 -4.01
C ARG A 295 7.25 11.10 -4.14
N ARG A 296 8.36 10.87 -4.85
CA ARG A 296 9.03 9.58 -4.87
C ARG A 296 9.66 9.30 -3.50
N ILE A 297 9.67 8.04 -3.09
CA ILE A 297 10.19 7.53 -1.81
C ILE A 297 11.23 6.41 -2.01
N ASP A 298 11.71 6.25 -3.24
CA ASP A 298 12.83 5.39 -3.63
C ASP A 298 14.15 6.18 -3.66
N ASP A 299 14.33 7.10 -2.71
CA ASP A 299 15.48 8.01 -2.63
C ASP A 299 16.64 7.47 -1.77
N GLY A 300 16.52 6.22 -1.30
CA GLY A 300 17.48 5.57 -0.43
C GLY A 300 17.43 6.01 1.03
N TRP A 301 16.42 6.78 1.46
CA TRP A 301 16.19 7.16 2.85
C TRP A 301 15.09 6.34 3.50
N TRP A 302 15.03 6.38 4.84
CA TRP A 302 13.95 5.74 5.59
C TRP A 302 12.68 6.58 5.50
N HIS A 303 11.59 5.94 5.08
CA HIS A 303 10.25 6.53 5.08
C HIS A 303 9.34 5.76 6.03
N GLU A 304 8.49 6.47 6.76
CA GLU A 304 7.50 5.88 7.67
C GLU A 304 6.12 5.89 7.03
N VAL A 305 5.50 4.70 6.96
CA VAL A 305 4.18 4.50 6.38
C VAL A 305 3.22 4.08 7.48
N THR A 306 2.08 4.75 7.59
CA THR A 306 1.01 4.41 8.52
C THR A 306 -0.34 4.41 7.81
N LEU A 307 -0.99 3.26 7.77
CA LEU A 307 -2.36 3.07 7.32
C LEU A 307 -3.30 2.92 8.52
N ASN A 308 -4.39 3.66 8.52
CA ASN A 308 -5.53 3.43 9.41
C ASN A 308 -6.80 3.35 8.59
N ARG A 309 -7.62 2.32 8.83
CA ARG A 309 -8.92 2.14 8.17
C ARG A 309 -9.99 1.96 9.24
N ASP A 310 -11.12 2.62 9.04
CA ASP A 310 -12.35 2.44 9.80
C ASP A 310 -13.53 2.31 8.82
N ALA A 311 -14.09 1.11 8.73
CA ALA A 311 -15.04 0.71 7.71
C ALA A 311 -14.54 1.09 6.30
N GLN A 312 -15.32 1.84 5.52
CA GLN A 312 -14.93 2.22 4.16
C GLN A 312 -13.91 3.36 4.11
N ALA A 313 -13.79 4.13 5.20
CA ALA A 313 -12.92 5.29 5.25
C ALA A 313 -11.56 4.93 5.83
N GLY A 314 -10.53 5.66 5.41
CA GLY A 314 -9.20 5.48 5.97
C GLY A 314 -8.29 6.65 5.65
N ARG A 315 -7.13 6.64 6.30
CA ARG A 315 -6.04 7.58 6.11
C ARG A 315 -4.75 6.80 5.95
N ILE A 316 -4.05 7.05 4.86
CA ILE A 316 -2.66 6.62 4.69
C ILE A 316 -1.74 7.82 4.85
N THR A 317 -0.73 7.68 5.70
CA THR A 317 0.25 8.72 6.01
C THR A 317 1.63 8.20 5.63
N VAL A 318 2.39 8.98 4.88
CA VAL A 318 3.78 8.70 4.53
C VAL A 318 4.62 9.90 4.93
N ASP A 319 5.49 9.70 5.91
CA ASP A 319 6.20 10.76 6.63
C ASP A 319 5.21 11.82 7.15
N GLU A 320 5.29 13.06 6.64
CA GLU A 320 4.42 14.18 7.00
C GLU A 320 3.18 14.29 6.08
N GLY A 321 3.15 13.57 4.96
CA GLY A 321 2.07 13.62 3.99
C GLY A 321 0.93 12.67 4.35
N ALA A 322 -0.31 13.14 4.37
CA ALA A 322 -1.48 12.30 4.64
C ALA A 322 -2.50 12.38 3.51
N ASN A 323 -3.08 11.23 3.15
CA ASN A 323 -4.13 11.10 2.16
C ASN A 323 -5.31 10.34 2.77
N ASP A 324 -6.47 10.99 2.82
CA ASP A 324 -7.74 10.37 3.19
C ASP A 324 -8.35 9.67 1.98
N PHE A 325 -8.99 8.53 2.21
CA PHE A 325 -9.65 7.76 1.18
C PHE A 325 -10.96 7.15 1.68
N THR A 326 -11.83 6.81 0.74
CA THR A 326 -13.04 6.03 0.97
C THR A 326 -13.19 5.02 -0.15
N THR A 327 -13.48 3.77 0.19
CA THR A 327 -13.81 2.71 -0.79
C THR A 327 -15.22 2.89 -1.31
N GLN A 328 -15.52 2.36 -2.51
CA GLN A 328 -16.84 2.49 -3.13
C GLN A 328 -17.77 1.33 -2.74
N GLY A 329 -19.08 1.53 -2.90
CA GLY A 329 -20.12 0.54 -2.63
C GLY A 329 -20.58 0.50 -1.18
N ASP A 330 -21.26 -0.58 -0.79
CA ASP A 330 -21.91 -0.75 0.52
C ASP A 330 -21.13 -1.70 1.44
N SER A 331 -20.07 -2.33 0.95
CA SER A 331 -19.27 -3.24 1.78
C SER A 331 -18.35 -2.46 2.71
N HIS A 332 -18.39 -2.78 4.01
CA HIS A 332 -17.57 -2.16 5.06
C HIS A 332 -16.55 -3.12 5.68
N MET A 333 -16.72 -4.42 5.44
CA MET A 333 -15.90 -5.48 6.03
C MET A 333 -14.75 -5.86 5.09
N LEU A 334 -13.55 -6.05 5.64
CA LEU A 334 -12.38 -6.59 4.95
C LEU A 334 -12.10 -7.99 5.50
N ASN A 335 -12.55 -9.03 4.81
CA ASN A 335 -12.42 -10.41 5.26
C ASN A 335 -11.19 -11.04 4.62
N LEU A 336 -10.05 -10.94 5.31
CA LEU A 336 -8.81 -11.55 4.87
C LEU A 336 -8.68 -12.98 5.41
N VAL A 337 -8.01 -13.84 4.67
CA VAL A 337 -7.66 -15.22 5.06
C VAL A 337 -6.19 -15.48 4.75
N GLY A 338 -5.68 -16.60 5.26
CA GLY A 338 -4.29 -16.99 5.03
C GLY A 338 -3.30 -15.99 5.61
N ALA A 339 -2.08 -16.03 5.10
CA ALA A 339 -0.97 -15.23 5.62
C ALA A 339 -0.87 -13.84 4.98
N LEU A 340 -0.37 -12.89 5.76
CA LEU A 340 0.14 -11.63 5.24
C LEU A 340 1.52 -11.87 4.63
N TYR A 341 1.63 -11.67 3.33
CA TYR A 341 2.89 -11.68 2.60
C TYR A 341 3.57 -10.32 2.71
N ILE A 342 4.89 -10.31 2.93
CA ILE A 342 5.71 -9.10 3.01
C ILE A 342 6.91 -9.25 2.09
N GLY A 343 7.16 -8.25 1.25
CA GLY A 343 8.30 -8.17 0.34
C GLY A 343 8.10 -8.83 -1.02
N GLY A 344 7.07 -9.66 -1.17
CA GLY A 344 6.77 -10.38 -2.40
C GLY A 344 5.72 -11.46 -2.13
N VAL A 345 5.46 -12.33 -3.10
CA VAL A 345 4.54 -13.47 -2.94
C VAL A 345 5.20 -14.74 -3.48
N SER A 346 4.77 -15.90 -2.96
CA SER A 346 5.26 -17.19 -3.45
C SER A 346 4.66 -17.56 -4.81
N SER A 347 5.35 -18.43 -5.54
CA SER A 347 4.84 -19.00 -6.79
C SER A 347 3.54 -19.78 -6.53
N GLY A 348 2.45 -19.36 -7.15
CA GLY A 348 1.12 -19.98 -7.01
C GLY A 348 0.13 -19.17 -6.18
N VAL A 349 0.54 -18.04 -5.59
CA VAL A 349 -0.40 -17.06 -5.03
C VAL A 349 -0.99 -16.25 -6.17
N GLU A 350 -2.32 -16.26 -6.28
CA GLU A 350 -3.01 -15.48 -7.31
C GLU A 350 -3.22 -14.03 -6.84
N VAL A 351 -2.48 -13.11 -7.46
CA VAL A 351 -2.59 -11.68 -7.17
C VAL A 351 -3.61 -11.03 -8.13
N PRO A 352 -4.54 -10.20 -7.61
CA PRO A 352 -5.51 -9.46 -8.41
C PRO A 352 -4.86 -8.58 -9.48
N PRO A 353 -5.51 -8.40 -10.64
CA PRO A 353 -4.92 -7.72 -11.78
C PRO A 353 -4.67 -6.22 -11.52
N GLU A 354 -5.31 -5.62 -10.52
CA GLU A 354 -5.10 -4.23 -10.10
C GLU A 354 -3.78 -4.00 -9.35
N VAL A 355 -3.13 -5.05 -8.84
CA VAL A 355 -1.85 -4.98 -8.12
C VAL A 355 -0.73 -5.36 -9.09
N TRP A 356 -0.17 -4.35 -9.75
CA TRP A 356 0.65 -4.57 -10.94
C TRP A 356 1.99 -5.22 -10.62
N SER A 357 2.67 -4.78 -9.56
CA SER A 357 3.97 -5.33 -9.17
C SER A 357 3.86 -6.82 -8.85
N GLY A 358 2.85 -7.21 -8.09
CA GLY A 358 2.58 -8.61 -7.76
C GLY A 358 2.25 -9.46 -8.98
N ARG A 359 1.45 -8.94 -9.92
CA ARG A 359 1.12 -9.66 -11.17
C ARG A 359 2.33 -9.84 -12.10
N LEU A 360 3.24 -8.86 -12.10
CA LEU A 360 4.49 -8.91 -12.86
C LEU A 360 5.60 -9.70 -12.15
N GLY A 361 5.36 -10.24 -10.95
CA GLY A 361 6.37 -10.96 -10.16
C GLY A 361 7.48 -10.06 -9.61
N LEU A 362 7.21 -8.76 -9.46
CA LEU A 362 8.15 -7.77 -8.95
C LEU A 362 7.98 -7.63 -7.43
N GLY A 363 8.69 -8.42 -6.63
CA GLY A 363 8.79 -8.21 -5.19
C GLY A 363 9.65 -7.00 -4.82
N TYR A 364 9.43 -6.49 -3.62
CA TYR A 364 10.23 -5.43 -3.03
C TYR A 364 11.67 -5.87 -2.75
N VAL A 365 12.61 -5.03 -3.16
CA VAL A 365 14.03 -5.12 -2.79
C VAL A 365 14.37 -3.86 -2.01
N GLY A 366 14.88 -4.01 -0.80
CA GLY A 366 15.02 -2.89 0.14
C GLY A 366 14.97 -3.35 1.59
N CYS A 367 15.01 -2.38 2.50
CA CYS A 367 14.92 -2.66 3.93
C CYS A 367 13.53 -2.36 4.49
N MET A 368 13.09 -3.17 5.45
CA MET A 368 11.88 -2.94 6.22
C MET A 368 12.13 -3.11 7.72
N ARG A 369 11.49 -2.28 8.56
CA ARG A 369 11.52 -2.41 10.02
C ARG A 369 10.28 -1.81 10.67
N ASP A 370 10.21 -1.92 12.00
CA ASP A 370 9.19 -1.30 12.85
C ASP A 370 7.75 -1.65 12.39
N LEU A 371 7.53 -2.90 11.95
CA LEU A 371 6.20 -3.36 11.57
C LEU A 371 5.29 -3.45 12.79
N VAL A 372 4.14 -2.78 12.72
CA VAL A 372 3.08 -2.82 13.72
C VAL A 372 1.77 -3.10 13.01
N ILE A 373 1.07 -4.16 13.41
CA ILE A 373 -0.23 -4.56 12.86
C ILE A 373 -1.24 -4.46 13.99
N ASN A 374 -2.27 -3.63 13.82
CA ASN A 374 -3.34 -3.38 14.81
C ASN A 374 -2.78 -3.04 16.20
N GLY A 375 -1.71 -2.24 16.25
CA GLY A 375 -1.03 -1.85 17.49
C GLY A 375 -0.09 -2.90 18.09
N VAL A 376 0.05 -4.07 17.46
CA VAL A 376 0.97 -5.14 17.89
C VAL A 376 2.25 -5.09 17.05
N ALA A 377 3.38 -4.85 17.70
CA ALA A 377 4.68 -4.87 17.05
C ALA A 377 5.05 -6.30 16.60
N SER A 378 5.51 -6.43 15.36
CA SER A 378 5.93 -7.69 14.74
C SER A 378 7.43 -7.64 14.45
N ASP A 379 8.18 -8.58 15.04
CA ASP A 379 9.62 -8.69 14.85
C ASP A 379 9.95 -9.43 13.54
N LEU A 380 10.13 -8.67 12.47
CA LEU A 380 10.47 -9.18 11.14
C LEU A 380 11.77 -10.01 11.12
N ALA A 381 12.79 -9.62 11.90
CA ALA A 381 14.06 -10.33 11.93
C ALA A 381 13.90 -11.72 12.56
N SER A 382 13.06 -11.86 13.59
CA SER A 382 12.72 -13.18 14.14
C SER A 382 12.01 -14.07 13.13
N TYR A 383 11.13 -13.53 12.28
CA TYR A 383 10.49 -14.30 11.21
C TYR A 383 11.50 -14.70 10.12
N ALA A 384 12.34 -13.77 9.67
CA ALA A 384 13.38 -14.03 8.67
C ALA A 384 14.39 -15.10 9.13
N LYS A 385 14.85 -15.03 10.39
CA LYS A 385 15.74 -16.05 11.01
C LYS A 385 15.11 -17.45 11.01
N LYS A 386 13.79 -17.53 11.16
CA LYS A 386 13.07 -18.82 11.19
C LYS A 386 12.79 -19.38 9.80
N GLN A 387 12.49 -18.52 8.83
CA GLN A 387 12.24 -18.94 7.44
C GLN A 387 13.54 -19.35 6.72
N ASP A 388 14.68 -18.77 7.10
CA ASP A 388 16.03 -19.11 6.61
C ASP A 388 16.12 -19.20 5.07
N SER A 389 15.51 -18.24 4.38
CA SER A 389 15.44 -18.25 2.91
C SER A 389 16.78 -17.93 2.23
N GLY A 390 17.74 -17.35 2.95
CA GLY A 390 18.99 -16.80 2.41
C GLY A 390 18.83 -15.54 1.55
N SER A 391 17.60 -15.22 1.14
CA SER A 391 17.24 -14.04 0.34
C SER A 391 16.80 -12.84 1.20
N ILE A 392 16.65 -13.05 2.52
CA ILE A 392 16.32 -12.03 3.51
C ILE A 392 17.43 -11.98 4.56
N MET A 393 18.00 -10.79 4.77
CA MET A 393 19.11 -10.56 5.71
C MET A 393 18.64 -9.73 6.90
N ASN A 394 19.19 -9.96 8.10
CA ASN A 394 18.81 -9.26 9.35
C ASN A 394 19.60 -7.97 9.60
N PHE A 395 20.08 -7.33 8.53
CA PHE A 395 20.72 -6.04 8.62
C PHE A 395 20.34 -5.23 7.38
N CYS A 396 20.25 -3.92 7.55
CA CYS A 396 20.00 -3.01 6.45
C CYS A 396 21.29 -2.29 6.06
N HIS A 397 21.89 -2.72 4.96
CA HIS A 397 23.04 -2.05 4.40
C HIS A 397 22.93 -1.97 2.88
N SER A 398 23.32 -0.83 2.32
CA SER A 398 23.42 -0.60 0.89
C SER A 398 24.89 -0.33 0.57
N ASP A 399 25.70 -1.39 0.44
CA ASP A 399 27.10 -1.27 0.01
C ASP A 399 27.21 -0.88 -1.48
N GLY A 400 26.05 -0.70 -2.14
CA GLY A 400 25.93 -0.65 -3.59
C GLY A 400 26.16 -2.05 -4.15
N GLY A 401 25.25 -2.51 -5.02
CA GLY A 401 25.80 -3.25 -6.15
C GLY A 401 26.71 -2.27 -6.89
N SER A 402 27.76 -2.76 -7.53
CA SER A 402 28.61 -1.85 -8.28
C SER A 402 28.71 -2.26 -9.72
N CYS A 403 28.01 -1.51 -10.56
CA CYS A 403 28.26 -1.48 -11.99
C CYS A 403 29.72 -1.13 -12.30
N SER A 404 30.50 -0.56 -11.37
CA SER A 404 31.94 -0.32 -11.55
C SER A 404 32.74 -1.60 -11.77
N SER A 405 32.25 -2.76 -11.30
CA SER A 405 32.90 -4.05 -11.56
C SER A 405 32.60 -4.60 -12.97
N ASN A 406 31.82 -3.87 -13.78
CA ASN A 406 31.32 -4.30 -15.09
C ASN A 406 30.70 -5.70 -15.08
N PRO A 407 29.68 -5.94 -14.24
CA PRO A 407 29.11 -7.27 -14.06
C PRO A 407 28.29 -7.76 -15.27
N CYS A 408 27.81 -6.84 -16.10
CA CYS A 408 26.98 -7.15 -17.27
C CYS A 408 27.85 -7.51 -18.47
N MET A 409 27.77 -8.77 -18.90
CA MET A 409 28.50 -9.29 -20.05
C MET A 409 27.86 -8.85 -21.37
N HIS A 410 28.57 -9.07 -22.48
CA HIS A 410 28.06 -8.87 -23.85
C HIS A 410 27.40 -7.49 -24.08
N SER A 411 27.98 -6.44 -23.52
CA SER A 411 27.50 -5.05 -23.64
C SER A 411 26.08 -4.83 -23.10
N GLY A 412 25.61 -5.67 -22.18
CA GLY A 412 24.39 -5.39 -21.41
C GLY A 412 24.53 -4.10 -20.60
N SER A 413 23.44 -3.32 -20.53
CA SER A 413 23.45 -2.06 -19.79
C SER A 413 23.34 -2.34 -18.29
N CYS A 414 24.22 -1.72 -17.49
CA CYS A 414 24.21 -1.89 -16.04
C CYS A 414 23.55 -0.70 -15.36
N ARG A 415 22.62 -0.96 -14.44
CA ARG A 415 22.06 0.04 -13.52
C ARG A 415 22.23 -0.40 -12.08
N GLU A 416 22.46 0.57 -11.20
CA GLU A 416 22.56 0.32 -9.76
C GLU A 416 21.17 0.15 -9.16
N GLY A 417 20.99 -0.93 -8.40
CA GLY A 417 19.81 -1.20 -7.58
C GLY A 417 20.16 -1.20 -6.08
N TRP A 418 19.20 -1.60 -5.24
CA TRP A 418 19.42 -1.64 -3.80
C TRP A 418 20.33 -2.81 -3.41
N GLY A 419 21.61 -2.51 -3.12
CA GLY A 419 22.60 -3.53 -2.73
C GLY A 419 22.92 -4.57 -3.82
N ARG A 420 22.55 -4.30 -5.08
CA ARG A 420 22.75 -5.17 -6.23
C ARG A 420 22.91 -4.38 -7.53
N PHE A 421 23.57 -4.97 -8.51
CA PHE A 421 23.56 -4.47 -9.88
C PHE A 421 22.41 -5.13 -10.65
N ILE A 422 21.89 -4.45 -11.67
CA ILE A 422 20.85 -4.99 -12.54
C ILE A 422 21.34 -4.86 -13.98
N CYS A 423 21.41 -5.99 -14.68
CA CYS A 423 21.79 -6.03 -16.08
C CYS A 423 20.57 -6.05 -16.99
N ASP A 424 20.46 -5.05 -17.86
CA ASP A 424 19.51 -5.02 -18.96
C ASP A 424 20.13 -5.70 -20.18
N CYS A 425 19.63 -6.91 -20.46
CA CYS A 425 20.08 -7.73 -21.57
C CYS A 425 19.18 -7.59 -22.82
N SER A 426 18.16 -6.73 -22.80
CA SER A 426 17.11 -6.62 -23.85
C SER A 426 17.65 -6.27 -25.25
N LEU A 427 18.77 -5.53 -25.30
CA LEU A 427 19.47 -5.16 -26.54
C LEU A 427 20.59 -6.15 -26.92
N THR A 428 20.72 -7.27 -26.20
CA THR A 428 21.75 -8.30 -26.43
C THR A 428 21.13 -9.61 -26.94
N ALA A 429 21.95 -10.57 -27.36
CA ALA A 429 21.50 -11.93 -27.71
C ALA A 429 21.54 -12.88 -26.50
N PHE A 430 21.65 -12.34 -25.29
CA PHE A 430 21.93 -13.07 -24.06
C PHE A 430 20.88 -12.77 -22.99
N VAL A 431 20.77 -13.66 -22.01
CA VAL A 431 19.83 -13.61 -20.89
C VAL A 431 20.50 -13.95 -19.57
N GLY A 432 19.73 -13.85 -18.49
CA GLY A 432 20.18 -14.13 -17.13
C GLY A 432 20.71 -12.88 -16.40
N PRO A 433 21.08 -13.02 -15.13
CA PRO A 433 21.35 -11.87 -14.24
C PRO A 433 22.58 -11.03 -14.65
N THR A 434 23.47 -11.59 -15.47
CA THR A 434 24.70 -10.93 -15.96
C THR A 434 24.80 -10.92 -17.48
N CYS A 435 23.73 -11.25 -18.21
CA CYS A 435 23.75 -11.42 -19.67
C CYS A 435 24.82 -12.43 -20.17
N GLY A 436 25.15 -13.45 -19.36
CA GLY A 436 26.19 -14.42 -19.67
C GLY A 436 25.71 -15.70 -20.36
N LYS A 437 24.38 -15.91 -20.45
CA LYS A 437 23.78 -17.11 -21.05
C LYS A 437 23.19 -16.78 -22.41
N ASP A 438 23.40 -17.63 -23.42
CA ASP A 438 22.80 -17.45 -24.75
C ASP A 438 21.26 -17.49 -24.68
N ALA A 439 20.60 -16.55 -25.37
CA ALA A 439 19.16 -16.59 -25.55
C ALA A 439 18.77 -17.66 -26.59
N ALA A 440 17.69 -18.39 -26.33
CA ALA A 440 17.15 -19.33 -27.32
C ALA A 440 16.61 -18.57 -28.54
N THR A 441 16.90 -19.08 -29.75
CA THR A 441 16.40 -18.51 -31.01
C THR A 441 15.42 -19.48 -31.67
N LEU A 442 14.24 -18.98 -32.02
CA LEU A 442 13.25 -19.70 -32.82
C LEU A 442 13.33 -19.25 -34.28
N SER A 443 13.19 -20.20 -35.21
CA SER A 443 13.11 -19.93 -36.65
C SER A 443 11.72 -20.30 -37.14
N PHE A 444 11.10 -19.38 -37.88
CA PHE A 444 9.76 -19.57 -38.45
C PHE A 444 9.85 -19.45 -39.97
N ASP A 445 9.32 -20.45 -40.69
CA ASP A 445 9.25 -20.46 -42.16
C ASP A 445 7.95 -19.84 -42.72
N GLY A 446 7.02 -19.47 -41.84
CA GLY A 446 5.69 -18.94 -42.17
C GLY A 446 4.54 -19.94 -42.03
N SER A 447 4.83 -21.20 -41.74
CA SER A 447 3.84 -22.26 -41.44
C SER A 447 3.87 -22.75 -40.00
N GLN A 448 4.85 -22.28 -39.23
CA GLN A 448 5.15 -22.72 -37.87
C GLN A 448 4.61 -21.71 -36.85
N TYR A 449 4.28 -22.20 -35.66
CA TYR A 449 3.92 -21.37 -34.53
C TYR A 449 4.32 -22.03 -33.22
N VAL A 450 4.40 -21.22 -32.17
CA VAL A 450 4.50 -21.69 -30.79
C VAL A 450 3.27 -21.23 -30.04
N ARG A 451 2.63 -22.15 -29.32
CA ARG A 451 1.52 -21.83 -28.44
C ARG A 451 1.90 -22.17 -27.00
N MET A 452 1.77 -21.19 -26.13
CA MET A 452 1.80 -21.37 -24.69
C MET A 452 0.34 -21.43 -24.24
N PHE A 453 -0.08 -22.56 -23.69
CA PHE A 453 -1.44 -22.76 -23.22
C PHE A 453 -1.46 -22.81 -21.68
N SER A 454 -2.52 -22.26 -21.10
CA SER A 454 -2.81 -22.31 -19.68
C SER A 454 -4.13 -23.06 -19.45
N ASP A 455 -4.23 -23.79 -18.35
CA ASP A 455 -5.45 -24.50 -17.98
C ASP A 455 -6.55 -23.56 -17.45
N GLN A 456 -6.20 -22.32 -17.12
CA GLN A 456 -7.10 -21.29 -16.60
C GLN A 456 -6.90 -19.97 -17.37
N ASP A 457 -8.00 -19.24 -17.58
CA ASP A 457 -7.95 -17.86 -18.06
C ASP A 457 -7.29 -16.97 -17.00
N SER A 458 -6.42 -16.10 -17.47
CA SER A 458 -5.66 -15.12 -16.69
C SER A 458 -6.21 -13.73 -16.95
N ASN A 459 -6.28 -12.91 -15.91
CA ASN A 459 -6.64 -11.50 -16.02
C ASN A 459 -5.42 -10.63 -15.65
N THR A 460 -5.12 -9.62 -16.46
CA THR A 460 -3.99 -8.70 -16.24
C THR A 460 -4.38 -7.25 -16.55
N GLN A 461 -3.86 -6.29 -15.77
CA GLN A 461 -3.90 -4.87 -16.14
C GLN A 461 -2.51 -4.31 -16.47
N ALA A 462 -1.46 -5.14 -16.38
CA ALA A 462 -0.10 -4.71 -16.64
C ALA A 462 0.70 -5.82 -17.29
N GLU A 463 1.49 -5.44 -18.30
CA GLU A 463 2.34 -6.35 -19.08
C GLU A 463 3.70 -5.67 -19.34
N ASP A 464 4.78 -6.45 -19.33
CA ASP A 464 6.08 -6.07 -19.89
C ASP A 464 6.52 -7.18 -20.84
N ILE A 465 6.53 -6.87 -22.14
CA ILE A 465 6.83 -7.81 -23.22
C ILE A 465 8.05 -7.29 -23.95
N THR A 466 9.13 -8.06 -23.90
CA THR A 466 10.38 -7.74 -24.60
C THR A 466 10.81 -8.93 -25.46
N PHE A 467 11.10 -8.68 -26.73
CA PHE A 467 11.60 -9.71 -27.64
C PHE A 467 12.51 -9.11 -28.71
N ARG A 468 13.24 -9.97 -29.41
CA ARG A 468 14.04 -9.59 -30.57
C ARG A 468 13.57 -10.33 -31.81
N PHE A 469 13.61 -9.67 -32.95
CA PHE A 469 13.25 -10.27 -34.22
C PHE A 469 14.21 -9.86 -35.33
N ARG A 470 14.22 -10.67 -36.40
CA ARG A 470 14.95 -10.43 -37.63
C ARG A 470 14.11 -10.96 -38.78
N THR A 471 13.83 -10.13 -39.77
CA THR A 471 12.97 -10.54 -40.90
C THR A 471 13.33 -9.77 -42.18
N ASN A 472 13.03 -10.37 -43.34
CA ASN A 472 12.92 -9.65 -44.63
C ASN A 472 11.47 -9.55 -45.11
N ARG A 473 10.53 -10.15 -44.36
CA ARG A 473 9.11 -10.15 -44.70
C ARG A 473 8.51 -8.81 -44.32
N PRO A 474 7.67 -8.22 -45.19
CA PRO A 474 6.99 -6.98 -44.88
C PRO A 474 5.81 -7.17 -43.93
N VAL A 475 5.34 -8.41 -43.71
CA VAL A 475 4.22 -8.73 -42.81
C VAL A 475 4.58 -9.94 -41.96
N GLY A 476 4.21 -9.91 -40.68
CA GLY A 476 4.34 -11.07 -39.81
C GLY A 476 3.75 -10.83 -38.42
N LEU A 477 3.04 -11.83 -37.88
CA LEU A 477 2.57 -11.84 -36.50
C LEU A 477 3.73 -12.21 -35.57
N PHE A 478 3.97 -11.41 -34.54
CA PHE A 478 4.92 -11.76 -33.49
C PHE A 478 4.23 -12.49 -32.36
N LEU A 479 3.21 -11.88 -31.76
CA LEU A 479 2.53 -12.40 -30.59
C LEU A 479 1.04 -12.07 -30.66
N SER A 480 0.18 -13.01 -30.28
CA SER A 480 -1.25 -12.80 -30.08
C SER A 480 -1.73 -13.54 -28.84
N THR A 481 -2.51 -12.89 -27.98
CA THR A 481 -3.20 -13.58 -26.88
C THR A 481 -4.64 -13.91 -27.26
N THR A 482 -5.17 -15.02 -26.76
CA THR A 482 -6.56 -15.41 -27.00
C THR A 482 -7.21 -15.92 -25.70
N SER A 483 -8.48 -15.58 -25.49
CA SER A 483 -9.32 -16.05 -24.39
C SER A 483 -10.44 -16.96 -24.91
N THR A 484 -10.93 -17.86 -24.06
CA THR A 484 -12.19 -18.60 -24.34
C THR A 484 -13.42 -17.98 -23.71
N LEU A 485 -13.23 -17.10 -22.73
CA LEU A 485 -14.30 -16.47 -21.98
C LEU A 485 -14.63 -15.06 -22.48
N SER A 486 -13.75 -14.50 -23.29
CA SER A 486 -13.88 -13.18 -23.88
C SER A 486 -13.22 -13.14 -25.25
N SER A 487 -13.54 -12.13 -26.05
CA SER A 487 -12.82 -11.82 -27.28
C SER A 487 -11.51 -11.06 -27.04
N ASP A 488 -11.07 -10.96 -25.77
CA ASP A 488 -9.88 -10.22 -25.37
C ASP A 488 -8.67 -10.84 -26.05
N ARG A 489 -7.84 -9.95 -26.58
CA ARG A 489 -6.60 -10.30 -27.25
C ARG A 489 -5.60 -9.20 -26.97
N LEU A 490 -4.32 -9.44 -27.19
CA LEU A 490 -3.26 -8.45 -27.27
C LEU A 490 -2.37 -8.94 -28.40
N GLU A 491 -2.23 -8.13 -29.45
CA GLU A 491 -1.58 -8.56 -30.69
C GLU A 491 -0.46 -7.59 -31.09
N LEU A 492 0.71 -8.15 -31.42
CA LEU A 492 1.85 -7.45 -31.98
C LEU A 492 2.21 -8.05 -33.34
N HIS A 493 2.25 -7.22 -34.38
CA HIS A 493 2.65 -7.63 -35.72
C HIS A 493 3.40 -6.52 -36.49
N CYS A 494 4.12 -6.91 -37.54
CA CYS A 494 4.66 -5.99 -38.56
C CYS A 494 3.77 -6.01 -39.81
N ARG A 495 3.68 -4.87 -40.51
CA ARG A 495 3.06 -4.76 -41.84
C ARG A 495 3.67 -3.59 -42.64
N PRO A 496 3.65 -3.59 -43.99
CA PRO A 496 4.13 -2.45 -44.77
C PRO A 496 3.18 -1.26 -44.62
N GLY A 497 3.70 -0.04 -44.59
CA GLY A 497 2.92 1.19 -44.40
C GLY A 497 1.87 1.48 -45.48
N ASN A 498 1.86 0.78 -46.62
CA ASN A 498 1.19 1.21 -47.86
C ASN A 498 0.11 0.26 -48.46
N SER A 499 -0.41 -0.72 -47.72
CA SER A 499 -1.46 -1.63 -48.23
C SER A 499 -2.87 -1.11 -47.90
N GLY A 500 -3.57 -0.54 -48.89
CA GLY A 500 -4.95 -0.08 -48.74
C GLY A 500 -5.99 -1.22 -48.67
N SER A 501 -7.03 -0.98 -47.87
CA SER A 501 -8.32 -1.70 -47.73
C SER A 501 -8.28 -3.15 -47.18
N PRO A 502 -9.20 -3.52 -46.26
CA PRO A 502 -9.16 -4.81 -45.57
C PRO A 502 -9.46 -5.97 -46.51
N SER A 503 -8.62 -6.99 -46.49
CA SER A 503 -8.96 -8.26 -47.15
C SER A 503 -10.13 -8.92 -46.40
N SER A 504 -11.00 -9.59 -47.17
CA SER A 504 -12.38 -10.02 -46.85
C SER A 504 -12.60 -11.00 -45.67
N TRP A 505 -11.73 -11.06 -44.65
CA TRP A 505 -11.91 -11.90 -43.46
C TRP A 505 -12.49 -11.12 -42.26
N GLU A 506 -12.88 -9.85 -42.45
CA GLU A 506 -13.61 -9.04 -41.48
C GLU A 506 -15.07 -9.51 -41.31
N THR A 507 -15.26 -10.67 -40.68
CA THR A 507 -16.57 -11.02 -40.12
C THR A 507 -16.82 -10.23 -38.84
N LYS A 508 -17.80 -9.35 -38.96
CA LYS A 508 -18.49 -8.56 -37.94
C LYS A 508 -19.05 -9.45 -36.83
N THR A 509 -18.34 -9.58 -35.70
CA THR A 509 -18.93 -10.06 -34.44
C THR A 509 -19.23 -8.86 -33.55
N ARG A 510 -20.53 -8.57 -33.40
CA ARG A 510 -21.08 -7.70 -32.34
C ARG A 510 -21.14 -8.56 -31.08
N GLU A 511 -20.23 -8.39 -30.14
CA GLU A 511 -20.41 -8.85 -28.76
C GLU A 511 -19.43 -8.12 -27.83
N GLU A 512 -19.91 -7.80 -26.64
CA GLU A 512 -19.27 -6.99 -25.60
C GLU A 512 -18.11 -7.74 -24.93
N ALA A 513 -16.98 -7.82 -25.63
CA ALA A 513 -15.73 -8.25 -25.01
C ALA A 513 -14.58 -7.35 -25.45
N LEU A 514 -13.61 -7.15 -24.56
CA LEU A 514 -12.39 -6.41 -24.87
C LEU A 514 -11.70 -7.21 -25.99
N SER A 515 -11.08 -6.58 -26.99
CA SER A 515 -10.56 -7.32 -28.16
C SER A 515 -9.62 -6.48 -29.00
N VAL A 516 -8.33 -6.60 -28.74
CA VAL A 516 -7.32 -5.73 -29.34
C VAL A 516 -7.14 -5.97 -30.86
N LYS A 517 -7.65 -5.09 -31.74
CA LYS A 517 -7.58 -5.18 -33.24
C LYS A 517 -7.08 -3.89 -33.94
N VAL A 518 -6.09 -3.97 -34.84
CA VAL A 518 -5.51 -2.84 -35.65
C VAL A 518 -6.44 -2.58 -36.85
N ILE A 519 -6.85 -1.33 -37.13
CA ILE A 519 -7.27 -0.87 -38.49
C ILE A 519 -6.75 0.56 -38.78
N LEU A 520 -6.41 0.84 -40.05
CA LEU A 520 -5.54 1.88 -40.66
C LEU A 520 -6.16 3.26 -41.02
N ALA A 521 -5.38 4.37 -40.93
CA ALA A 521 -5.45 5.56 -41.82
C ALA A 521 -4.09 6.32 -41.93
N PHE A 522 -3.88 7.01 -43.06
CA PHE A 522 -2.60 7.28 -43.76
C PHE A 522 -1.85 8.60 -43.44
N LEU A 523 -0.53 8.63 -43.73
CA LEU A 523 0.19 9.61 -44.59
C LEU A 523 1.63 9.13 -44.96
N VAL A 524 1.89 8.86 -46.26
CA VAL A 524 3.13 9.00 -47.08
C VAL A 524 4.50 8.41 -46.62
N ASN A 525 4.85 7.19 -47.11
CA ASN A 525 6.14 6.67 -47.68
C ASN A 525 6.41 5.16 -47.37
N ILE A 526 7.22 4.48 -48.20
CA ILE A 526 7.32 3.01 -48.36
C ILE A 526 8.28 2.38 -47.34
N GLU A 527 7.87 2.37 -46.07
CA GLU A 527 8.71 1.97 -44.95
C GLU A 527 7.93 1.05 -43.97
N MET A 528 8.61 0.09 -43.31
CA MET A 528 8.01 -0.90 -42.39
C MET A 528 7.91 -0.34 -40.97
N GLU A 529 6.72 -0.40 -40.36
CA GLU A 529 6.46 0.11 -38.99
C GLU A 529 5.90 -1.01 -38.09
N CYS A 530 6.37 -1.08 -36.83
CA CYS A 530 5.79 -1.94 -35.79
C CYS A 530 4.54 -1.28 -35.20
N ILE A 531 3.49 -2.08 -34.95
CA ILE A 531 2.21 -1.54 -34.52
C ILE A 531 1.70 -2.14 -33.21
N VAL A 532 1.47 -1.23 -32.27
CA VAL A 532 0.70 -1.29 -31.02
C VAL A 532 -0.82 -1.24 -31.18
N ILE A 533 -1.65 -2.25 -30.90
CA ILE A 533 -3.10 -2.02 -30.72
C ILE A 533 -3.49 -2.35 -29.29
N ILE A 534 -4.45 -1.63 -28.69
CA ILE A 534 -5.24 -2.04 -27.52
C ILE A 534 -6.68 -1.42 -27.61
N THR A 535 -7.80 -2.11 -27.26
CA THR A 535 -9.21 -1.65 -27.53
C THR A 535 -10.14 -1.64 -26.27
N PRO A 536 -11.36 -1.03 -26.29
CA PRO A 536 -12.54 -1.44 -27.11
C PRO A 536 -13.31 -0.35 -27.92
N GLU A 537 -13.04 0.95 -27.79
CA GLU A 537 -13.94 1.98 -28.39
C GLU A 537 -13.29 2.92 -29.40
N THR A 538 -11.95 3.00 -29.44
CA THR A 538 -11.23 3.87 -30.37
C THR A 538 -10.07 3.14 -31.02
N GLN A 539 -9.91 3.38 -32.32
CA GLN A 539 -8.84 2.84 -33.15
C GLN A 539 -7.51 3.56 -32.85
N ASN A 540 -7.01 3.46 -31.63
CA ASN A 540 -5.71 4.04 -31.28
C ASN A 540 -4.60 3.07 -31.70
N VAL A 541 -3.76 3.52 -32.62
CA VAL A 541 -2.70 2.74 -33.27
C VAL A 541 -1.37 3.42 -32.97
N VAL A 542 -0.46 2.71 -32.30
CA VAL A 542 0.88 3.23 -31.99
C VAL A 542 1.86 2.73 -33.03
N HIS A 543 2.45 3.66 -33.79
CA HIS A 543 3.44 3.38 -34.82
C HIS A 543 4.85 3.62 -34.27
N VAL A 544 5.75 2.64 -34.39
CA VAL A 544 7.15 2.76 -33.95
C VAL A 544 8.09 2.05 -34.92
N GLY A 545 9.25 2.67 -35.14
CA GLY A 545 10.32 2.14 -35.99
C GLY A 545 10.03 2.22 -37.48
N ASN A 546 11.09 2.09 -38.26
CA ASN A 546 11.08 2.27 -39.69
C ASN A 546 12.09 1.32 -40.36
N GLY A 547 11.71 0.67 -41.47
CA GLY A 547 12.63 -0.13 -42.28
C GLY A 547 13.07 -1.44 -41.61
N LEU A 548 12.29 -1.95 -40.67
CA LEU A 548 12.64 -3.07 -39.78
C LEU A 548 12.72 -4.46 -40.45
N ASN A 549 12.54 -4.53 -41.77
CA ASN A 549 12.65 -5.74 -42.58
C ASN A 549 14.00 -5.81 -43.35
N ASP A 550 15.06 -5.28 -42.76
CA ASP A 550 16.40 -5.17 -43.34
C ASP A 550 17.29 -6.41 -43.10
N GLN A 551 16.71 -7.49 -42.57
CA GLN A 551 17.44 -8.65 -42.07
C GLN A 551 18.49 -8.34 -41.00
N GLN A 552 18.32 -7.30 -40.20
CA GLN A 552 19.06 -7.08 -38.96
C GLN A 552 18.21 -7.45 -37.75
N TRP A 553 18.87 -7.52 -36.60
CA TRP A 553 18.21 -7.81 -35.33
C TRP A 553 17.68 -6.51 -34.72
N HIS A 554 16.37 -6.48 -34.50
CA HIS A 554 15.69 -5.39 -33.77
C HIS A 554 15.18 -5.90 -32.43
N SER A 555 15.15 -5.02 -31.43
CA SER A 555 14.55 -5.26 -30.12
C SER A 555 13.23 -4.49 -30.02
N VAL A 556 12.19 -5.13 -29.48
CA VAL A 556 10.89 -4.51 -29.23
C VAL A 556 10.56 -4.62 -27.75
N ARG A 557 10.15 -3.51 -27.15
CA ARG A 557 9.67 -3.45 -25.78
C ARG A 557 8.28 -2.82 -25.73
N LEU A 558 7.30 -3.58 -25.24
CA LEU A 558 5.95 -3.14 -24.95
C LEU A 558 5.76 -3.12 -23.44
N VAL A 559 5.34 -1.97 -22.91
CA VAL A 559 4.94 -1.81 -21.51
C VAL A 559 3.50 -1.31 -21.49
N ARG A 560 2.60 -2.10 -20.90
CA ARG A 560 1.20 -1.69 -20.69
C ARG A 560 0.91 -1.53 -19.21
N ARG A 561 0.19 -0.45 -18.87
CA ARG A 561 -0.24 -0.10 -17.52
C ARG A 561 -1.70 0.40 -17.59
N ALA A 562 -2.64 -0.47 -17.30
CA ALA A 562 -4.07 -0.28 -17.56
C ALA A 562 -4.34 0.19 -19.00
N THR A 563 -4.78 1.44 -19.15
CA THR A 563 -5.09 2.03 -20.46
C THR A 563 -3.89 2.72 -21.11
N GLN A 564 -2.75 2.79 -20.42
CA GLN A 564 -1.53 3.39 -20.94
C GLN A 564 -0.65 2.34 -21.60
N VAL A 565 -0.08 2.69 -22.74
CA VAL A 565 0.77 1.80 -23.54
C VAL A 565 2.01 2.56 -23.95
N SER A 566 3.16 1.93 -23.76
CA SER A 566 4.44 2.39 -24.27
C SER A 566 5.02 1.33 -25.19
N LEU A 567 5.44 1.73 -26.38
CA LEU A 567 6.14 0.88 -27.33
C LEU A 567 7.48 1.51 -27.69
N GLN A 568 8.54 0.72 -27.65
CA GLN A 568 9.88 1.12 -28.02
C GLN A 568 10.48 0.09 -28.97
N VAL A 569 11.12 0.55 -30.03
CA VAL A 569 11.94 -0.28 -30.93
C VAL A 569 13.39 0.17 -30.78
N ASP A 570 14.30 -0.80 -30.64
CA ASP A 570 15.72 -0.60 -30.42
C ASP A 570 15.99 0.43 -29.30
N ASN A 571 16.74 1.47 -29.61
CA ASN A 571 17.06 2.56 -28.67
C ASN A 571 16.33 3.87 -29.04
N GLU A 572 15.22 3.78 -29.79
CA GLU A 572 14.38 4.93 -30.12
C GLU A 572 13.64 5.43 -28.87
N THR A 573 13.13 6.66 -28.93
CA THR A 573 12.30 7.20 -27.86
C THR A 573 10.99 6.40 -27.77
N PRO A 574 10.59 5.91 -26.58
CA PRO A 574 9.34 5.18 -26.44
C PRO A 574 8.14 6.04 -26.85
N THR A 575 7.28 5.52 -27.72
CA THR A 575 6.02 6.17 -28.08
C THR A 575 4.99 5.82 -27.02
N LEU A 576 4.38 6.85 -26.43
CA LEU A 576 3.35 6.70 -25.42
C LEU A 576 1.98 7.01 -26.01
N ASP A 577 1.02 6.12 -25.75
CA ASP A 577 -0.37 6.33 -26.11
C ASP A 577 -1.32 5.91 -24.97
N HIS A 578 -2.52 6.47 -25.00
CA HIS A 578 -3.60 6.13 -24.09
C HIS A 578 -4.73 5.50 -24.89
N THR A 579 -5.12 4.29 -24.55
CA THR A 579 -6.24 3.60 -25.17
C THR A 579 -7.52 4.30 -24.75
N MET A 580 -8.33 4.80 -25.67
CA MET A 580 -9.64 5.34 -25.25
C MET A 580 -10.63 4.19 -25.08
N GLY A 581 -10.88 3.88 -23.81
CA GLY A 581 -11.84 2.87 -23.36
C GLY A 581 -11.88 2.80 -21.84
N ARG A 582 -13.03 2.44 -21.27
CA ARG A 582 -13.20 2.25 -19.81
C ARG A 582 -12.67 0.92 -19.28
N HIS A 583 -12.26 0.03 -20.17
CA HIS A 583 -11.84 -1.33 -19.82
C HIS A 583 -10.31 -1.43 -19.75
N SER A 584 -9.78 -1.81 -18.59
CA SER A 584 -8.34 -1.88 -18.30
C SER A 584 -7.80 -3.29 -18.08
N ILE A 585 -8.67 -4.29 -17.97
CA ILE A 585 -8.31 -5.70 -17.75
C ILE A 585 -8.25 -6.41 -19.10
N LEU A 586 -7.17 -7.14 -19.34
CA LEU A 586 -6.99 -8.08 -20.44
C LEU A 586 -7.21 -9.49 -19.90
N GLN A 587 -8.20 -10.20 -20.42
CA GLN A 587 -8.36 -11.62 -20.18
C GLN A 587 -7.69 -12.44 -21.30
N TYR A 588 -6.90 -13.45 -20.95
CA TYR A 588 -6.31 -14.36 -21.93
C TYR A 588 -6.03 -15.73 -21.33
N ARG A 589 -6.00 -16.75 -22.19
CA ARG A 589 -5.64 -18.12 -21.82
C ARG A 589 -4.41 -18.61 -22.55
N ASP A 590 -4.36 -18.34 -23.85
CA ASP A 590 -3.29 -18.80 -24.73
C ASP A 590 -2.46 -17.62 -25.23
N ILE A 591 -1.16 -17.83 -25.37
CA ILE A 591 -0.23 -16.92 -26.04
C ILE A 591 0.31 -17.63 -27.28
N HIS A 592 0.13 -17.05 -28.45
CA HIS A 592 0.55 -17.56 -29.74
C HIS A 592 1.70 -16.71 -30.29
N VAL A 593 2.73 -17.36 -30.82
CA VAL A 593 3.89 -16.72 -31.46
C VAL A 593 4.02 -17.23 -32.89
N GLY A 594 4.15 -16.32 -33.86
CA GLY A 594 4.29 -16.61 -35.28
C GLY A 594 2.97 -16.76 -36.05
N MET A 595 2.03 -17.59 -35.56
CA MET A 595 0.68 -17.77 -36.13
C MET A 595 -0.32 -18.16 -35.04
N VAL A 596 -1.59 -17.79 -35.20
CA VAL A 596 -2.70 -18.29 -34.37
C VAL A 596 -3.21 -19.59 -35.01
N GLY A 597 -2.97 -20.73 -34.35
CA GLY A 597 -3.42 -22.03 -34.85
C GLY A 597 -4.92 -22.25 -34.64
N ASN A 598 -5.61 -22.82 -35.63
CA ASN A 598 -6.99 -23.30 -35.46
C ASN A 598 -6.98 -24.67 -34.76
N ASP A 599 -7.61 -24.73 -33.59
CA ASP A 599 -7.55 -25.85 -32.64
C ASP A 599 -8.43 -27.06 -33.00
N SER A 600 -8.66 -27.35 -34.30
CA SER A 600 -9.51 -28.47 -34.69
C SER A 600 -8.79 -29.83 -34.73
N ASN A 601 -7.46 -29.92 -34.51
CA ASN A 601 -6.72 -31.18 -34.60
C ASN A 601 -5.34 -31.21 -33.89
N VAL A 602 -5.24 -30.84 -32.60
CA VAL A 602 -3.98 -31.03 -31.85
C VAL A 602 -4.19 -31.79 -30.55
N HIS A 603 -4.55 -33.06 -30.68
CA HIS A 603 -4.04 -34.12 -29.81
C HIS A 603 -2.96 -34.87 -30.58
N ALA A 604 -1.81 -34.21 -30.79
CA ALA A 604 -0.62 -34.89 -31.27
C ALA A 604 0.27 -35.15 -30.05
N SER A 605 0.25 -36.39 -29.56
CA SER A 605 1.27 -36.93 -28.66
C SER A 605 2.67 -36.67 -29.25
N PRO A 606 3.73 -36.53 -28.43
CA PRO A 606 5.09 -36.39 -28.94
C PRO A 606 5.41 -37.57 -29.88
N PRO A 607 6.08 -37.34 -31.03
CA PRO A 607 6.39 -38.43 -31.95
C PRO A 607 7.30 -39.43 -31.24
N ALA A 608 6.87 -40.69 -31.24
CA ALA A 608 7.66 -41.81 -30.76
C ALA A 608 9.03 -41.84 -31.46
N SER A 609 10.06 -42.18 -30.68
CA SER A 609 11.44 -42.40 -31.10
C SER A 609 11.55 -43.18 -32.43
N GLY A 610 11.76 -42.44 -33.52
CA GLY A 610 12.17 -42.97 -34.81
C GLY A 610 13.69 -42.98 -34.91
N SER A 611 14.27 -44.17 -35.11
CA SER A 611 15.68 -44.42 -35.38
C SER A 611 16.32 -43.46 -36.41
N PRO A 612 17.60 -43.07 -36.26
CA PRO A 612 18.25 -42.12 -37.16
C PRO A 612 18.51 -42.76 -38.53
N GLY A 613 17.81 -42.29 -39.57
CA GLY A 613 18.15 -42.52 -40.97
C GLY A 613 19.24 -41.55 -41.45
N PRO A 614 19.95 -41.86 -42.55
CA PRO A 614 21.26 -41.30 -42.85
C PRO A 614 21.20 -39.83 -43.30
N ILE A 615 22.14 -39.05 -42.77
CA ILE A 615 22.37 -37.63 -43.07
C ILE A 615 22.98 -37.49 -44.49
N PRO A 616 22.44 -36.63 -45.38
CA PRO A 616 23.08 -36.33 -46.65
C PRO A 616 24.31 -35.43 -46.47
N PRO A 617 25.40 -35.63 -47.23
CA PRO A 617 26.64 -34.90 -47.03
C PRO A 617 26.60 -33.57 -47.79
N SER A 618 26.58 -32.44 -47.09
CA SER A 618 27.36 -31.27 -47.51
C SER A 618 27.30 -30.14 -46.48
N LEU A 619 28.51 -29.59 -46.25
CA LEU A 619 28.80 -28.29 -45.64
C LEU A 619 28.71 -28.18 -44.11
N ALA A 620 29.77 -28.65 -43.44
CA ALA A 620 30.54 -27.83 -42.49
C ALA A 620 31.87 -28.52 -42.14
N ARG A 621 32.98 -28.03 -42.70
CA ARG A 621 34.33 -28.29 -42.15
C ARG A 621 34.57 -27.26 -41.05
N CYS A 622 34.44 -27.65 -39.79
CA CYS A 622 35.13 -26.98 -38.68
C CYS A 622 36.35 -27.82 -38.31
N ARG A 623 37.55 -27.33 -38.65
CA ARG A 623 38.82 -27.83 -38.11
C ARG A 623 38.97 -27.25 -36.70
N VAL A 624 38.90 -28.10 -35.68
CA VAL A 624 39.38 -27.78 -34.35
C VAL A 624 40.89 -28.04 -34.34
N CYS A 625 41.67 -26.98 -34.10
CA CYS A 625 43.07 -27.08 -33.71
C CYS A 625 43.13 -27.64 -32.28
N THR A 626 43.69 -28.83 -32.09
CA THR A 626 44.06 -29.34 -30.78
C THR A 626 45.51 -28.98 -30.48
N SER A 627 45.72 -28.23 -29.40
CA SER A 627 47.01 -28.17 -28.73
C SER A 627 46.82 -28.46 -27.25
N THR A 628 47.71 -29.32 -26.75
CA THR A 628 48.04 -29.60 -25.35
C THR A 628 47.22 -30.66 -24.61
N GLY A 629 47.94 -31.71 -24.19
CA GLY A 629 48.07 -31.96 -22.76
C GLY A 629 47.30 -33.16 -22.23
N SER A 630 47.91 -34.33 -22.36
CA SER A 630 47.59 -35.54 -21.60
C SER A 630 47.45 -35.28 -20.09
N MET A 631 46.36 -35.78 -19.50
CA MET A 631 46.41 -36.26 -18.12
C MET A 631 45.44 -37.43 -17.92
N SER A 632 46.02 -38.57 -17.59
CA SER A 632 45.36 -39.84 -17.31
C SER A 632 44.92 -39.93 -15.86
N LEU A 633 43.69 -40.37 -15.59
CA LEU A 633 43.32 -41.00 -14.32
C LEU A 633 42.50 -42.25 -14.61
N ARG A 634 43.06 -43.40 -14.22
CA ARG A 634 42.45 -44.74 -14.26
C ARG A 634 41.39 -44.87 -13.18
N TRP A 635 40.27 -45.51 -13.52
CA TRP A 635 39.34 -46.10 -12.57
C TRP A 635 39.74 -47.55 -12.28
N PRO A 636 39.74 -48.03 -11.01
CA PRO A 636 39.81 -49.45 -10.71
C PRO A 636 38.44 -50.11 -10.90
N ALA A 637 38.48 -51.33 -11.43
CA ALA A 637 37.37 -52.26 -11.56
C ALA A 637 36.90 -52.81 -10.20
N LEU A 638 35.61 -53.14 -10.13
CA LEU A 638 34.95 -54.14 -9.28
C LEU A 638 33.63 -54.46 -10.02
N ASP A 639 33.46 -55.60 -10.68
CA ASP A 639 33.15 -56.94 -10.12
C ASP A 639 32.06 -56.88 -9.04
N THR A 640 30.79 -56.76 -9.45
CA THR A 640 29.76 -57.83 -9.55
C THR A 640 28.39 -57.21 -9.78
#